data_AF-A0A3D2FI31-F1
#
_entry.id   AF-A0A3D2FI31-F1
#
_cell.length_a   1.000
_cell.length_b   1.000
_cell.length_c   1.000
_cell.angle_alpha   90.00
_cell.angle_beta   90.00
_cell.angle_gamma   90.00
#
_symmetry.space_group_name_H-M   'P 1'
#
loop_
_entity.id
_entity.type
_entity.pdbx_description
1 polymer ?
#
loop_
_entity_poly.entity_id
_entity_poly.type
_entity_poly.pdbx_seq_one_letter_code
_entity_poly.pdbx_strand_id
1 'polypeptide(L)'
;MTARLREIPYNYTSFSDREIVLRILGDEAWDIINTLREERRTGRSAQMLYEVLGDIWVLTRNPYLEDDLLANRKRREALVGALRHRLNAVEERRGNNDKVKRLLELADEAVDRFAAEFEHTLQLRRRALRVLSRITRRDNIQFDGLARVSHVTDATDWRVEYPFVVLHPDTEAEVAHLVRACIELELTIIPRGGGTGYTGGAIPLTKHSAVINTEKLDTLSPVERLTLPGLTAPYATVHCGAGVVTRRVMEAAEANGLVFAVDPTSADASCIGGNVAMNAGGKKAVLWGTALDNLASWKMVTPDGLWMLVERLEHNLGKIHDTEHAHFRISRYEADGKMPHGEPEVLTIAGGSFRKAGLGKDVTDKFLSGLPGIQKEGCDGIITSATFILHRAHEHTRTVCLEFFGQVREAVPAIVEITTLLHNRTGSQVFLAGLEHLDERYLKAVGYATKSKRGSRPKMVLVADVVSDDADAAAKAASEIVRLANLRSGEGFIAVSAEARKKFWLDRARTAAIAKHTNAFKVNEDVVIPLPRMGDYCDGVERINIELSLKNKLKLLDALDEFFGGELPLRYQDDEQLGDAELLGNRPQAAKQLLAEVRARWQWLLDNLDSDVGRAMPDAAGEARPTGSVFQALQNHSIRASWKRELREPLRQMFSGSTYQPILDQCNAVHQGVLKSRVFVALH
;
A
#
# COMPACT_ATOMS: atom_id res chain seq x y z
N MET A 1 9.97 25.38 -17.99
CA MET A 1 10.49 24.32 -17.08
C MET A 1 11.30 23.30 -17.87
N THR A 2 12.63 23.42 -17.88
CA THR A 2 13.52 22.33 -18.29
C THR A 2 13.38 21.21 -17.25
N ALA A 3 13.04 20.00 -17.67
CA ALA A 3 13.14 18.84 -16.80
C ALA A 3 14.55 18.84 -16.20
N ARG A 4 14.70 18.71 -14.88
CA ARG A 4 16.02 18.50 -14.25
C ARG A 4 16.64 17.28 -14.95
N LEU A 5 17.56 17.53 -15.89
CA LEU A 5 18.39 16.50 -16.49
C LEU A 5 19.14 15.84 -15.33
N ARG A 6 18.98 14.53 -15.20
CA ARG A 6 19.79 13.74 -14.28
C ARG A 6 21.24 13.87 -14.72
N GLU A 7 22.12 14.21 -13.81
CA GLU A 7 23.56 14.32 -14.06
C GLU A 7 24.24 12.95 -13.97
N ILE A 8 23.74 12.08 -13.10
CA ILE A 8 24.19 10.69 -13.01
C ILE A 8 23.51 9.86 -14.12
N PRO A 9 24.27 9.28 -15.06
CA PRO A 9 23.71 8.44 -16.10
C PRO A 9 23.14 7.14 -15.52
N TYR A 10 22.25 6.50 -16.26
CA TYR A 10 21.63 5.21 -15.91
C TYR A 10 20.82 5.22 -14.60
N ASN A 11 20.53 6.38 -14.02
CA ASN A 11 19.64 6.49 -12.88
C ASN A 11 18.17 6.34 -13.31
N TYR A 12 17.74 5.08 -13.44
CA TYR A 12 16.34 4.71 -13.70
C TYR A 12 15.55 4.48 -12.40
N THR A 13 16.11 4.84 -11.25
CA THR A 13 15.50 4.63 -9.92
C THR A 13 14.78 5.88 -9.42
N SER A 14 13.97 5.73 -8.37
CA SER A 14 13.35 6.86 -7.67
C SER A 14 14.34 7.75 -6.91
N PHE A 15 15.59 7.30 -6.72
CA PHE A 15 16.60 8.07 -6.01
C PHE A 15 17.03 9.31 -6.77
N SER A 16 17.18 10.42 -6.05
CA SER A 16 17.77 11.64 -6.61
C SER A 16 19.28 11.47 -6.79
N ASP A 17 19.92 12.30 -7.62
CA ASP A 17 21.38 12.22 -7.79
C ASP A 17 22.11 12.53 -6.48
N ARG A 18 21.52 13.38 -5.62
CA ARG A 18 21.95 13.59 -4.24
C ARG A 18 21.98 12.27 -3.47
N GLU A 19 20.87 11.53 -3.45
CA GLU A 19 20.78 10.29 -2.67
C GLU A 19 21.80 9.23 -3.14
N ILE A 20 22.09 9.18 -4.45
CA ILE A 20 23.13 8.29 -4.98
C ILE A 20 24.51 8.72 -4.48
N VAL A 21 24.84 10.01 -4.57
CA VAL A 21 26.11 10.55 -4.05
C VAL A 21 26.26 10.24 -2.57
N LEU A 22 25.22 10.49 -1.77
CA LEU A 22 25.26 10.23 -0.33
C LEU A 22 25.53 8.76 -0.02
N ARG A 23 24.88 7.84 -0.75
CA ARG A 23 25.07 6.39 -0.54
C ARG A 23 26.43 5.88 -0.98
N ILE A 24 27.01 6.44 -2.05
CA ILE A 24 28.28 5.95 -2.61
C ILE A 24 29.49 6.64 -1.98
N LEU A 25 29.42 7.96 -1.80
CA LEU A 25 30.53 8.84 -1.40
C LEU A 25 30.34 9.52 -0.03
N GLY A 26 29.12 9.61 0.50
CA GLY A 26 28.82 10.28 1.77
C GLY A 26 28.43 11.76 1.66
N ASP A 27 28.05 12.36 2.80
CA ASP A 27 27.59 13.75 2.88
C ASP A 27 28.67 14.76 2.47
N GLU A 28 29.92 14.53 2.88
CA GLU A 28 31.08 15.38 2.56
C GLU A 28 31.22 15.60 1.04
N ALA A 29 31.07 14.53 0.25
CA ALA A 29 31.21 14.60 -1.20
C ALA A 29 30.11 15.46 -1.84
N TRP A 30 28.87 15.40 -1.32
CA TRP A 30 27.76 16.20 -1.84
C TRP A 30 27.99 17.70 -1.62
N ASP A 31 28.49 18.08 -0.45
CA ASP A 31 28.79 19.47 -0.13
C ASP A 31 29.94 20.01 -0.99
N ILE A 32 30.98 19.20 -1.20
CA ILE A 32 32.07 19.51 -2.14
C ILE A 32 31.53 19.71 -3.56
N ILE A 33 30.68 18.80 -4.05
CA ILE A 33 30.07 18.89 -5.38
C ILE A 33 29.25 20.19 -5.53
N ASN A 34 28.43 20.55 -4.52
CA ASN A 34 27.63 21.79 -4.58
C ASN A 34 28.53 23.02 -4.63
N THR A 35 29.58 23.06 -3.81
CA THR A 35 30.56 24.15 -3.82
C THR A 35 31.23 24.27 -5.19
N LEU A 36 31.63 23.15 -5.80
CA LEU A 36 32.25 23.14 -7.13
C LEU A 36 31.29 23.52 -8.26
N ARG A 37 29.98 23.30 -8.11
CA ARG A 37 28.96 23.73 -9.08
C ARG A 37 28.85 25.25 -9.15
N GLU A 38 28.99 25.94 -8.00
CA GLU A 38 28.95 27.40 -7.94
C GLU A 38 30.14 28.05 -8.67
N GLU A 39 31.29 27.37 -8.69
CA GLU A 39 32.53 27.86 -9.31
C GLU A 39 32.52 27.80 -10.86
N ARG A 40 31.47 27.26 -11.52
CA ARG A 40 31.23 27.21 -12.99
C ARG A 40 32.40 26.69 -13.87
N ARG A 41 33.31 25.87 -13.33
CA ARG A 41 34.55 25.42 -14.01
C ARG A 41 34.61 23.92 -14.39
N THR A 42 33.60 23.12 -14.10
CA THR A 42 33.79 21.66 -13.85
C THR A 42 33.10 20.68 -14.81
N GLY A 43 32.61 21.11 -15.97
CA GLY A 43 31.73 20.27 -16.82
C GLY A 43 32.24 18.86 -17.15
N ARG A 44 33.44 18.72 -17.73
CA ARG A 44 33.94 17.41 -18.20
C ARG A 44 34.40 16.49 -17.08
N SER A 45 35.03 17.05 -16.04
CA SER A 45 35.49 16.27 -14.89
C SER A 45 34.32 15.81 -14.01
N ALA A 46 33.30 16.66 -13.85
CA ALA A 46 32.06 16.28 -13.17
C ALA A 46 31.32 15.17 -13.93
N GLN A 47 31.23 15.26 -15.25
CA GLN A 47 30.62 14.20 -16.07
C GLN A 47 31.33 12.85 -15.89
N MET A 48 32.67 12.83 -15.88
CA MET A 48 33.44 11.60 -15.66
C MET A 48 33.20 11.00 -14.27
N LEU A 49 33.11 11.84 -13.22
CA LEU A 49 32.76 11.38 -11.88
C LEU A 49 31.33 10.82 -11.85
N TYR A 50 30.37 11.50 -12.45
CA TYR A 50 28.98 11.04 -12.50
C TYR A 50 28.84 9.73 -13.28
N GLU A 51 29.62 9.52 -14.36
CA GLU A 51 29.70 8.22 -15.05
C GLU A 51 30.21 7.11 -14.12
N VAL A 52 31.26 7.36 -13.32
CA VAL A 52 31.75 6.39 -12.33
C VAL A 52 30.67 6.05 -11.31
N LEU A 53 29.97 7.06 -10.79
CA LEU A 53 28.86 6.85 -9.85
C LEU A 53 27.68 6.11 -10.49
N GLY A 54 27.36 6.42 -11.74
CA GLY A 54 26.30 5.78 -12.51
C GLY A 54 26.60 4.30 -12.75
N ASP A 55 27.84 3.97 -13.12
CA ASP A 55 28.29 2.59 -13.31
C ASP A 55 28.23 1.79 -11.99
N ILE A 56 28.73 2.35 -10.88
CA ILE A 56 28.61 1.71 -9.55
C ILE A 56 27.13 1.52 -9.19
N TRP A 57 26.29 2.53 -9.37
CA TRP A 57 24.88 2.50 -9.00
C TRP A 57 24.08 1.47 -9.81
N VAL A 58 24.20 1.46 -11.13
CA VAL A 58 23.44 0.53 -11.98
C VAL A 58 23.84 -0.91 -11.74
N LEU A 59 25.12 -1.18 -11.48
CA LEU A 59 25.64 -2.53 -11.26
C LEU A 59 25.27 -3.07 -9.88
N THR A 60 25.36 -2.25 -8.83
CA THR A 60 24.94 -2.65 -7.47
C THR A 60 23.43 -2.89 -7.38
N ARG A 61 22.64 -2.28 -8.27
CA ARG A 61 21.17 -2.39 -8.30
C ARG A 61 20.65 -3.36 -9.36
N ASN A 62 21.52 -4.07 -10.07
CA ASN A 62 21.11 -5.01 -11.10
C ASN A 62 21.74 -6.40 -10.84
N PRO A 63 21.00 -7.33 -10.22
CA PRO A 63 21.55 -8.63 -9.86
C PRO A 63 21.98 -9.46 -11.08
N TYR A 64 21.39 -9.24 -12.26
CA TYR A 64 21.82 -9.91 -13.49
C TYR A 64 23.22 -9.45 -13.95
N LEU A 65 23.51 -8.16 -13.84
CA LEU A 65 24.84 -7.62 -14.17
C LEU A 65 25.86 -8.01 -13.10
N GLU A 66 25.47 -7.99 -11.82
CA GLU A 66 26.30 -8.49 -10.72
C GLU A 66 26.70 -9.96 -10.98
N ASP A 67 25.74 -10.82 -11.33
CA ASP A 67 25.99 -12.24 -11.62
C ASP A 67 26.91 -12.47 -12.83
N ASP A 68 26.75 -11.69 -13.92
CA ASP A 68 27.66 -11.75 -15.09
C ASP A 68 29.11 -11.40 -14.70
N LEU A 69 29.29 -10.34 -13.90
CA LEU A 69 30.60 -9.89 -13.44
C LEU A 69 31.23 -10.86 -12.43
N LEU A 70 30.42 -11.49 -11.57
CA LEU A 70 30.88 -12.54 -10.66
C LEU A 70 31.35 -13.78 -11.43
N ALA A 71 30.69 -14.13 -12.54
CA ALA A 71 31.06 -15.24 -13.40
C ALA A 71 32.29 -14.95 -14.28
N ASN A 72 32.54 -13.69 -14.63
CA ASN A 72 33.60 -13.31 -15.56
C ASN A 72 34.63 -12.33 -14.96
N ARG A 73 35.70 -12.89 -14.40
CA ARG A 73 36.82 -12.13 -13.82
C ARG A 73 37.42 -11.09 -14.78
N LYS A 74 37.56 -11.40 -16.08
CA LYS A 74 38.14 -10.47 -17.05
C LYS A 74 37.26 -9.24 -17.27
N ARG A 75 35.93 -9.42 -17.36
CA ARG A 75 34.98 -8.31 -17.46
C ARG A 75 34.99 -7.45 -16.21
N ARG A 76 35.07 -8.07 -15.03
CA ARG A 76 35.19 -7.36 -13.75
C ARG A 76 36.46 -6.52 -13.67
N GLU A 77 37.62 -7.08 -14.03
CA GLU A 77 38.89 -6.35 -14.06
C GLU A 77 38.87 -5.21 -15.08
N ALA A 78 38.28 -5.42 -16.26
CA ALA A 78 38.12 -4.37 -17.28
C ALA A 78 37.21 -3.22 -16.80
N LEU A 79 36.10 -3.53 -16.12
CA LEU A 79 35.21 -2.54 -15.52
C LEU A 79 35.94 -1.70 -14.48
N VAL A 80 36.57 -2.34 -13.49
CA VAL A 80 37.30 -1.63 -12.42
C VAL A 80 38.41 -0.78 -13.02
N GLY A 81 39.14 -1.31 -14.01
CA GLY A 81 40.15 -0.56 -14.77
C GLY A 81 39.57 0.67 -15.48
N ALA A 82 38.38 0.57 -16.08
CA ALA A 82 37.71 1.70 -16.72
C ALA A 82 37.27 2.78 -15.71
N LEU A 83 36.77 2.39 -14.53
CA LEU A 83 36.43 3.33 -13.46
C LEU A 83 37.68 4.09 -12.99
N ARG A 84 38.78 3.37 -12.73
CA ARG A 84 40.07 3.97 -12.34
C ARG A 84 40.64 4.88 -13.41
N HIS A 85 40.54 4.50 -14.68
CA HIS A 85 40.98 5.33 -15.79
C HIS A 85 40.24 6.67 -15.84
N ARG A 86 38.92 6.68 -15.60
CA ARG A 86 38.14 7.92 -15.52
C ARG A 86 38.57 8.79 -14.34
N LEU A 87 38.78 8.21 -13.15
CA LEU A 87 39.24 8.96 -11.98
C LEU A 87 40.64 9.57 -12.20
N ASN A 88 41.57 8.80 -12.78
CA ASN A 88 42.91 9.30 -13.14
C ASN A 88 42.85 10.47 -14.13
N ALA A 89 41.96 10.40 -15.14
CA ALA A 89 41.77 11.49 -16.10
C ALA A 89 41.18 12.76 -15.45
N VAL A 90 40.46 12.62 -14.33
CA VAL A 90 40.01 13.77 -13.54
C VAL A 90 41.15 14.33 -12.69
N GLU A 91 42.00 13.48 -12.10
CA GLU A 91 43.19 13.90 -11.34
C GLU A 91 44.17 14.68 -12.24
N GLU A 92 44.45 14.21 -13.45
CA GLU A 92 45.32 14.90 -14.43
C GLU A 92 44.82 16.32 -14.77
N ARG A 93 43.52 16.56 -14.66
CA ARG A 93 42.87 17.85 -14.98
C ARG A 93 42.63 18.72 -13.76
N ARG A 94 42.90 18.23 -12.55
CA ARG A 94 42.55 18.89 -11.29
C ARG A 94 43.30 20.21 -11.07
N GLY A 95 44.55 20.28 -11.52
CA GLY A 95 45.47 21.33 -11.11
C GLY A 95 45.68 21.31 -9.58
N ASN A 96 45.70 22.49 -8.95
CA ASN A 96 45.89 22.63 -7.50
C ASN A 96 44.56 22.74 -6.72
N ASN A 97 43.47 22.16 -7.21
CA ASN A 97 42.18 22.23 -6.52
C ASN A 97 42.08 21.14 -5.43
N ASP A 98 42.20 21.53 -4.16
CA ASP A 98 42.15 20.59 -3.01
C ASP A 98 40.77 19.95 -2.81
N LYS A 99 39.68 20.65 -3.18
CA LYS A 99 38.32 20.09 -3.07
C LYS A 99 38.12 18.92 -4.02
N VAL A 100 38.59 19.06 -5.27
CA VAL A 100 38.54 17.99 -6.27
C VAL A 100 39.43 16.81 -5.84
N LYS A 101 40.56 17.07 -5.16
CA LYS A 101 41.46 16.03 -4.65
C LYS A 101 40.71 15.18 -3.62
N ARG A 102 40.08 15.85 -2.65
CA ARG A 102 39.29 15.17 -1.63
C ARG A 102 38.13 14.37 -2.21
N LEU A 103 37.45 14.91 -3.22
CA LEU A 103 36.38 14.22 -3.92
C LEU A 103 36.88 12.96 -4.66
N LEU A 104 38.07 13.01 -5.24
CA LEU A 104 38.70 11.85 -5.88
C LEU A 104 39.13 10.79 -4.87
N GLU A 105 39.68 11.17 -3.72
CA GLU A 105 39.97 10.23 -2.62
C GLU A 105 38.71 9.46 -2.22
N LEU A 106 37.59 10.15 -2.00
CA LEU A 106 36.31 9.54 -1.67
C LEU A 106 35.79 8.61 -2.80
N ALA A 107 35.98 9.01 -4.06
CA ALA A 107 35.57 8.22 -5.22
C ALA A 107 36.46 6.98 -5.42
N ASP A 108 37.77 7.10 -5.21
CA ASP A 108 38.72 5.99 -5.26
C ASP A 108 38.41 4.96 -4.18
N GLU A 109 38.14 5.40 -2.95
CA GLU A 109 37.69 4.53 -1.87
C GLU A 109 36.36 3.83 -2.21
N ALA A 110 35.43 4.52 -2.87
CA ALA A 110 34.17 3.91 -3.31
C ALA A 110 34.39 2.85 -4.39
N VAL A 111 35.33 3.07 -5.33
CA VAL A 111 35.72 2.06 -6.32
C VAL A 111 36.41 0.87 -5.65
N ASP A 112 37.25 1.09 -4.64
CA ASP A 112 37.86 0.00 -3.85
C ASP A 112 36.81 -0.85 -3.15
N ARG A 113 35.87 -0.21 -2.44
CA ARG A 113 34.74 -0.91 -1.80
C ARG A 113 33.93 -1.71 -2.81
N PHE A 114 33.58 -1.10 -3.94
CA PHE A 114 32.84 -1.74 -5.02
C PHE A 114 33.59 -2.96 -5.61
N ALA A 115 34.90 -2.84 -5.82
CA ALA A 115 35.72 -3.93 -6.34
C ALA A 115 35.85 -5.09 -5.34
N ALA A 116 36.09 -4.77 -4.05
CA ALA A 116 36.21 -5.76 -2.97
C ALA A 116 34.92 -6.55 -2.74
N GLU A 117 33.77 -5.90 -2.95
CA GLU A 117 32.45 -6.49 -2.73
C GLU A 117 32.18 -7.74 -3.60
N PHE A 118 32.74 -7.80 -4.82
CA PHE A 118 32.61 -8.99 -5.67
C PHE A 118 33.28 -10.22 -5.05
N GLU A 119 34.49 -10.05 -4.51
CA GLU A 119 35.22 -11.15 -3.90
C GLU A 119 34.57 -11.57 -2.57
N HIS A 120 34.13 -10.60 -1.77
CA HIS A 120 33.34 -10.85 -0.58
C HIS A 120 32.07 -11.67 -0.89
N THR A 121 31.32 -11.25 -1.91
CA THR A 121 30.10 -11.95 -2.38
C THR A 121 30.42 -13.37 -2.83
N LEU A 122 31.50 -13.60 -3.60
CA LEU A 122 31.90 -14.94 -4.03
C LEU A 122 32.23 -15.86 -2.85
N GLN A 123 32.97 -15.35 -1.85
CA GLN A 123 33.35 -16.10 -0.67
C GLN A 123 32.12 -16.44 0.18
N LEU A 124 31.22 -15.47 0.39
CA LEU A 124 29.98 -15.69 1.12
C LEU A 124 29.08 -16.69 0.39
N ARG A 125 28.94 -16.62 -0.94
CA ARG A 125 28.16 -17.60 -1.73
C ARG A 125 28.74 -19.01 -1.59
N ARG A 126 30.07 -19.16 -1.60
CA ARG A 126 30.74 -20.47 -1.39
C ARG A 126 30.49 -21.02 0.01
N ARG A 127 30.58 -20.17 1.05
CA ARG A 127 30.30 -20.56 2.44
C ARG A 127 28.83 -20.95 2.60
N ALA A 128 27.92 -20.12 2.10
CA ALA A 128 26.49 -20.35 2.13
C ALA A 128 26.11 -21.66 1.44
N LEU A 129 26.59 -21.91 0.21
CA LEU A 129 26.35 -23.18 -0.48
C LEU A 129 26.85 -24.39 0.32
N ARG A 130 28.02 -24.29 0.95
CA ARG A 130 28.59 -25.40 1.74
C ARG A 130 27.73 -25.75 2.95
N VAL A 131 27.22 -24.75 3.66
CA VAL A 131 26.40 -24.93 4.87
C VAL A 131 24.98 -25.34 4.50
N LEU A 132 24.32 -24.57 3.62
CA LEU A 132 22.90 -24.72 3.30
C LEU A 132 22.60 -25.98 2.48
N SER A 133 23.52 -26.44 1.62
CA SER A 133 23.29 -27.67 0.81
C SER A 133 23.31 -28.95 1.66
N ARG A 134 23.66 -28.87 2.94
CA ARG A 134 23.53 -29.99 3.90
C ARG A 134 22.12 -30.08 4.49
N ILE A 135 21.32 -29.03 4.34
CA ILE A 135 20.03 -28.86 4.98
C ILE A 135 18.92 -29.02 3.95
N THR A 136 19.04 -28.33 2.81
CA THR A 136 18.06 -28.36 1.73
C THR A 136 18.74 -28.64 0.40
N ARG A 137 17.95 -28.93 -0.64
CA ARG A 137 18.49 -29.19 -1.98
C ARG A 137 19.15 -27.95 -2.56
N ARG A 138 20.13 -28.16 -3.44
CA ARG A 138 20.92 -27.05 -4.02
C ARG A 138 20.08 -26.08 -4.86
N ASP A 139 19.05 -26.59 -5.54
CA ASP A 139 18.09 -25.81 -6.32
C ASP A 139 17.15 -24.94 -5.46
N ASN A 140 17.05 -25.23 -4.16
CA ASN A 140 16.34 -24.38 -3.20
C ASN A 140 17.19 -23.21 -2.68
N ILE A 141 18.46 -23.10 -3.09
CA ILE A 141 19.40 -22.07 -2.67
C ILE A 141 19.68 -21.14 -3.86
N GLN A 142 18.90 -20.08 -3.98
CA GLN A 142 18.86 -19.25 -5.19
C GLN A 142 19.59 -17.93 -4.99
N PHE A 143 20.67 -17.74 -5.75
CA PHE A 143 21.43 -16.49 -5.82
C PHE A 143 21.15 -15.70 -7.11
N ASP A 144 20.39 -16.28 -8.03
CA ASP A 144 20.19 -15.73 -9.37
C ASP A 144 19.31 -14.47 -9.34
N GLY A 145 19.46 -13.67 -10.39
CA GLY A 145 18.71 -12.43 -10.56
C GLY A 145 17.19 -12.60 -10.55
N LEU A 146 16.62 -13.69 -11.08
CA LEU A 146 15.16 -13.86 -11.15
C LEU A 146 14.57 -14.07 -9.76
N ALA A 147 15.17 -14.95 -8.96
CA ALA A 147 14.77 -15.16 -7.58
C ALA A 147 14.89 -13.86 -6.77
N ARG A 148 16.04 -13.19 -6.81
CA ARG A 148 16.28 -11.96 -6.04
C ARG A 148 15.35 -10.81 -6.44
N VAL A 149 15.08 -10.62 -7.74
CA VAL A 149 14.17 -9.58 -8.23
C VAL A 149 12.72 -9.86 -7.85
N SER A 150 12.30 -11.13 -7.85
CA SER A 150 10.92 -11.48 -7.49
C SER A 150 10.65 -11.37 -5.99
N HIS A 151 11.71 -11.32 -5.17
CA HIS A 151 11.64 -11.26 -3.70
C HIS A 151 12.11 -9.93 -3.11
N VAL A 152 12.32 -8.90 -3.94
CA VAL A 152 12.78 -7.56 -3.52
C VAL A 152 11.66 -6.67 -2.94
N THR A 153 10.39 -7.02 -3.20
CA THR A 153 9.21 -6.18 -2.91
C THR A 153 8.04 -7.02 -2.42
N ASP A 154 7.12 -6.39 -1.69
CA ASP A 154 5.75 -6.87 -1.46
C ASP A 154 4.73 -5.98 -2.20
N ALA A 155 3.45 -5.98 -1.78
CA ALA A 155 2.40 -5.18 -2.42
C ALA A 155 2.50 -3.66 -2.14
N THR A 156 3.44 -3.21 -1.30
CA THR A 156 3.81 -1.78 -1.20
C THR A 156 4.54 -1.27 -2.45
N ASP A 157 5.06 -2.19 -3.29
CA ASP A 157 5.86 -1.91 -4.49
C ASP A 157 7.21 -1.22 -4.19
N TRP A 158 7.65 -1.21 -2.92
CA TRP A 158 8.95 -0.68 -2.52
C TRP A 158 10.07 -1.67 -2.86
N ARG A 159 11.16 -1.14 -3.44
CA ARG A 159 12.35 -1.93 -3.84
C ARG A 159 13.57 -1.37 -3.13
N VAL A 160 13.71 -1.65 -1.84
CA VAL A 160 14.73 -1.04 -0.98
C VAL A 160 16.09 -1.70 -1.23
N GLU A 161 16.25 -3.00 -0.94
CA GLU A 161 17.46 -3.77 -1.28
C GLU A 161 17.13 -5.15 -1.85
N TYR A 162 18.05 -5.71 -2.62
CA TYR A 162 17.95 -7.10 -3.10
C TYR A 162 18.47 -8.06 -2.03
N PRO A 163 17.79 -9.21 -1.82
CA PRO A 163 18.29 -10.20 -0.87
C PRO A 163 19.59 -10.83 -1.39
N PHE A 164 20.45 -11.28 -0.48
CA PHE A 164 21.66 -12.03 -0.83
C PHE A 164 21.31 -13.39 -1.42
N VAL A 165 20.35 -14.08 -0.80
CA VAL A 165 19.90 -15.41 -1.20
C VAL A 165 18.40 -15.56 -0.94
N VAL A 166 17.72 -16.32 -1.79
CA VAL A 166 16.35 -16.79 -1.56
C VAL A 166 16.38 -18.29 -1.30
N LEU A 167 15.74 -18.72 -0.22
CA LEU A 167 15.69 -20.10 0.24
C LEU A 167 14.27 -20.64 0.15
N HIS A 168 14.11 -21.82 -0.44
CA HIS A 168 12.81 -22.45 -0.71
C HIS A 168 12.71 -23.85 -0.07
N PRO A 169 12.55 -23.96 1.26
CA PRO A 169 12.49 -25.25 1.95
C PRO A 169 11.43 -26.17 1.33
N ASP A 170 11.76 -27.46 1.17
CA ASP A 170 10.80 -28.48 0.71
C ASP A 170 9.88 -28.95 1.84
N THR A 171 10.39 -28.90 3.08
CA THR A 171 9.69 -29.44 4.25
C THR A 171 9.84 -28.52 5.45
N GLU A 172 8.89 -28.58 6.38
CA GLU A 172 8.94 -27.81 7.62
C GLU A 172 10.23 -28.11 8.41
N ALA A 173 10.67 -29.37 8.44
CA ALA A 173 11.85 -29.81 9.19
C ALA A 173 13.17 -29.09 8.81
N GLU A 174 13.24 -28.55 7.61
CA GLU A 174 14.41 -27.78 7.13
C GLU A 174 14.50 -26.39 7.80
N VAL A 175 13.37 -25.81 8.22
CA VAL A 175 13.29 -24.38 8.58
C VAL A 175 14.16 -24.03 9.79
N ALA A 176 14.13 -24.84 10.86
CA ALA A 176 14.97 -24.60 12.05
C ALA A 176 16.47 -24.60 11.73
N HIS A 177 16.90 -25.54 10.88
CA HIS A 177 18.28 -25.66 10.44
C HIS A 177 18.67 -24.50 9.52
N LEU A 178 17.79 -24.08 8.60
CA LEU A 178 18.01 -22.92 7.74
C LEU A 178 18.14 -21.63 8.55
N VAL A 179 17.30 -21.43 9.58
CA VAL A 179 17.40 -20.27 10.47
C VAL A 179 18.77 -20.23 11.15
N ARG A 180 19.20 -21.33 11.79
CA ARG A 180 20.52 -21.39 12.44
C ARG A 180 21.67 -21.14 11.45
N ALA A 181 21.59 -21.72 10.25
CA ALA A 181 22.61 -21.52 9.22
C ALA A 181 22.67 -20.07 8.72
N CYS A 182 21.53 -19.40 8.53
CA CYS A 182 21.48 -18.00 8.14
C CYS A 182 22.07 -17.08 9.22
N ILE A 183 21.78 -17.34 10.49
CA ILE A 183 22.38 -16.61 11.62
C ILE A 183 23.91 -16.82 11.66
N GLU A 184 24.39 -18.06 11.46
CA GLU A 184 25.84 -18.36 11.38
C GLU A 184 26.53 -17.62 10.22
N LEU A 185 25.79 -17.40 9.12
CA LEU A 185 26.24 -16.65 7.94
C LEU A 185 26.07 -15.13 8.09
N GLU A 186 25.62 -14.65 9.26
CA GLU A 186 25.36 -13.23 9.55
C GLU A 186 24.32 -12.61 8.60
N LEU A 187 23.35 -13.40 8.15
CA LEU A 187 22.27 -12.96 7.27
C LEU A 187 21.03 -12.58 8.09
N THR A 188 20.48 -11.39 7.83
CA THR A 188 19.14 -11.03 8.33
C THR A 188 18.10 -11.91 7.65
N ILE A 189 17.22 -12.54 8.43
CA ILE A 189 16.22 -13.47 7.89
C ILE A 189 14.90 -12.74 7.67
N ILE A 190 14.30 -12.94 6.50
CA ILE A 190 13.00 -12.38 6.13
C ILE A 190 12.08 -13.54 5.73
N PRO A 191 11.12 -13.94 6.59
CA PRO A 191 10.14 -14.93 6.20
C PRO A 191 9.18 -14.35 5.18
N ARG A 192 8.82 -15.14 4.18
CA ARG A 192 7.95 -14.71 3.09
C ARG A 192 7.02 -15.84 2.64
N GLY A 193 5.72 -15.55 2.56
CA GLY A 193 4.77 -16.35 1.76
C GLY A 193 4.56 -15.68 0.39
N GLY A 194 3.31 -15.56 -0.06
CA GLY A 194 2.98 -14.93 -1.36
C GLY A 194 3.28 -13.43 -1.54
N GLY A 195 3.99 -12.77 -0.61
CA GLY A 195 4.45 -11.38 -0.78
C GLY A 195 3.34 -10.32 -0.91
N THR A 196 2.13 -10.59 -0.39
CA THR A 196 0.96 -9.72 -0.57
C THR A 196 0.78 -8.65 0.52
N GLY A 197 1.78 -8.47 1.40
CA GLY A 197 1.73 -7.51 2.51
C GLY A 197 1.78 -6.05 2.02
N TYR A 198 1.21 -5.14 2.82
CA TYR A 198 1.20 -3.68 2.55
C TYR A 198 1.97 -2.88 3.60
N THR A 199 2.78 -3.55 4.44
CA THR A 199 3.56 -2.92 5.52
C THR A 199 5.07 -2.92 5.26
N GLY A 200 5.53 -3.53 4.16
CA GLY A 200 6.96 -3.68 3.87
C GLY A 200 7.63 -4.82 4.65
N GLY A 201 6.88 -5.63 5.40
CA GLY A 201 7.43 -6.69 6.26
C GLY A 201 8.20 -7.80 5.53
N ALA A 202 7.99 -7.95 4.21
CA ALA A 202 8.71 -8.92 3.38
C ALA A 202 9.80 -8.28 2.49
N ILE A 203 10.17 -7.02 2.73
CA ILE A 203 11.12 -6.26 1.92
C ILE A 203 12.51 -6.29 2.56
N PRO A 204 13.55 -6.70 1.81
CA PRO A 204 14.91 -6.58 2.29
C PRO A 204 15.35 -5.13 2.44
N LEU A 205 15.88 -4.81 3.62
CA LEU A 205 16.45 -3.50 3.94
C LEU A 205 17.98 -3.48 3.85
N THR A 206 18.61 -4.65 3.81
CA THR A 206 20.06 -4.81 3.76
C THR A 206 20.46 -5.84 2.69
N LYS A 207 21.65 -5.65 2.12
CA LYS A 207 22.21 -6.59 1.12
C LYS A 207 22.44 -7.99 1.72
N HIS A 208 22.86 -8.06 2.99
CA HIS A 208 23.12 -9.31 3.71
C HIS A 208 21.85 -9.87 4.36
N SER A 209 20.88 -10.19 3.51
CA SER A 209 19.60 -10.76 3.93
C SER A 209 19.28 -12.06 3.19
N ALA A 210 18.71 -13.02 3.91
CA ALA A 210 18.15 -14.25 3.36
C ALA A 210 16.63 -14.16 3.41
N VAL A 211 15.98 -14.27 2.25
CA VAL A 211 14.53 -14.46 2.19
C VAL A 211 14.25 -15.95 2.28
N ILE A 212 13.49 -16.38 3.28
CA ILE A 212 13.00 -17.77 3.38
C ILE A 212 11.56 -17.79 2.87
N ASN A 213 11.37 -18.25 1.64
CA ASN A 213 10.06 -18.37 1.02
C ASN A 213 9.40 -19.70 1.38
N THR A 214 8.29 -19.63 2.12
CA THR A 214 7.54 -20.79 2.63
C THR A 214 6.46 -21.31 1.69
N GLU A 215 6.31 -20.77 0.47
CA GLU A 215 5.25 -21.16 -0.49
C GLU A 215 5.25 -22.65 -0.84
N LYS A 216 6.41 -23.33 -0.78
CA LYS A 216 6.50 -24.79 -1.00
C LYS A 216 5.96 -25.62 0.16
N LEU A 217 5.75 -25.03 1.34
CA LEU A 217 5.10 -25.67 2.48
C LEU A 217 3.58 -25.67 2.28
N ASP A 218 3.10 -26.25 1.18
CA ASP A 218 1.72 -26.13 0.68
C ASP A 218 0.85 -27.37 0.97
N THR A 219 1.27 -28.16 1.95
CA THR A 219 0.50 -29.32 2.42
C THR A 219 -0.82 -28.86 3.03
N LEU A 220 -1.93 -29.43 2.56
CA LEU A 220 -3.27 -29.13 3.04
C LEU A 220 -3.94 -30.45 3.42
N SER A 221 -4.34 -30.60 4.68
CA SER A 221 -5.07 -31.78 5.13
C SER A 221 -6.50 -31.79 4.55
N PRO A 222 -7.17 -32.95 4.51
CA PRO A 222 -8.62 -32.97 4.45
C PRO A 222 -9.22 -32.23 5.66
N VAL A 223 -10.49 -31.85 5.53
CA VAL A 223 -11.26 -31.32 6.65
C VAL A 223 -11.58 -32.46 7.62
N GLU A 224 -11.21 -32.28 8.88
CA GLU A 224 -11.35 -33.29 9.93
C GLU A 224 -12.15 -32.75 11.11
N ARG A 225 -12.84 -33.64 11.83
CA ARG A 225 -13.52 -33.29 13.07
C ARG A 225 -12.68 -33.72 14.26
N LEU A 226 -12.08 -32.76 14.96
CA LEU A 226 -11.20 -33.00 16.09
C LEU A 226 -11.79 -32.41 17.37
N THR A 227 -11.64 -33.12 18.48
CA THR A 227 -11.94 -32.57 19.81
C THR A 227 -10.75 -31.73 20.25
N LEU A 228 -10.90 -30.40 20.21
CA LEU A 228 -9.85 -29.48 20.63
C LEU A 228 -9.60 -29.59 22.15
N PRO A 229 -8.38 -29.27 22.64
CA PRO A 229 -8.08 -29.33 24.06
C PRO A 229 -9.08 -28.54 24.90
N GLY A 230 -9.68 -29.19 25.90
CA GLY A 230 -10.67 -28.59 26.80
C GLY A 230 -12.11 -28.60 26.29
N LEU A 231 -12.37 -29.03 25.05
CA LEU A 231 -13.73 -29.22 24.54
C LEU A 231 -14.19 -30.67 24.70
N THR A 232 -15.50 -30.88 24.78
CA THR A 232 -16.12 -32.21 24.92
C THR A 232 -16.66 -32.77 23.61
N ALA A 233 -16.89 -31.90 22.62
CA ALA A 233 -17.42 -32.27 21.32
C ALA A 233 -16.43 -31.93 20.20
N PRO A 234 -16.38 -32.75 19.13
CA PRO A 234 -15.48 -32.49 18.01
C PRO A 234 -15.97 -31.32 17.16
N TYR A 235 -15.03 -30.54 16.64
CA TYR A 235 -15.27 -29.40 15.77
C TYR A 235 -14.56 -29.57 14.43
N ALA A 236 -15.09 -28.97 13.36
CA ALA A 236 -14.46 -29.05 12.05
C ALA A 236 -13.17 -28.22 12.03
N THR A 237 -12.10 -28.80 11.52
CA THR A 237 -10.76 -28.22 11.50
C THR A 237 -10.06 -28.54 10.19
N VAL A 238 -9.05 -27.75 9.86
CA VAL A 238 -8.16 -27.98 8.72
C VAL A 238 -6.74 -27.63 9.10
N HIS A 239 -5.80 -28.51 8.80
CA HIS A 239 -4.37 -28.30 8.98
C HIS A 239 -3.73 -27.86 7.66
N CYS A 240 -2.93 -26.80 7.74
CA CYS A 240 -2.35 -26.14 6.59
C CYS A 240 -0.86 -25.87 6.85
N GLY A 241 -0.01 -26.19 5.88
CA GLY A 241 1.34 -25.64 5.82
C GLY A 241 1.33 -24.14 5.55
N ALA A 242 2.40 -23.44 5.95
CA ALA A 242 2.50 -22.00 5.85
C ALA A 242 2.41 -21.46 4.41
N GLY A 243 2.77 -22.27 3.41
CA GLY A 243 2.74 -21.93 2.00
C GLY A 243 1.38 -22.07 1.33
N VAL A 244 0.40 -22.73 1.98
CA VAL A 244 -0.92 -22.95 1.41
C VAL A 244 -1.58 -21.60 1.08
N VAL A 245 -1.98 -21.42 -0.19
CA VAL A 245 -2.74 -20.25 -0.63
C VAL A 245 -4.11 -20.24 0.06
N THR A 246 -4.49 -19.09 0.61
CA THR A 246 -5.70 -18.92 1.43
C THR A 246 -6.96 -19.40 0.71
N ARG A 247 -7.08 -19.08 -0.59
CA ARG A 247 -8.20 -19.53 -1.44
C ARG A 247 -8.38 -21.05 -1.43
N ARG A 248 -7.29 -21.83 -1.46
CA ARG A 248 -7.37 -23.31 -1.44
C ARG A 248 -8.01 -23.83 -0.14
N VAL A 249 -7.72 -23.17 0.98
CA VAL A 249 -8.33 -23.50 2.29
C VAL A 249 -9.82 -23.14 2.31
N MET A 250 -10.18 -21.98 1.73
CA MET A 250 -11.58 -21.58 1.57
C MET A 250 -12.36 -22.58 0.72
N GLU A 251 -11.81 -22.99 -0.42
CA GLU A 251 -12.42 -23.97 -1.33
C GLU A 251 -12.57 -25.34 -0.65
N ALA A 252 -11.57 -25.79 0.11
CA ALA A 252 -11.66 -27.03 0.87
C ALA A 252 -12.76 -26.99 1.95
N ALA A 253 -12.92 -25.86 2.64
CA ALA A 253 -14.01 -25.66 3.60
C ALA A 253 -15.38 -25.63 2.89
N GLU A 254 -15.50 -24.87 1.80
CA GLU A 254 -16.75 -24.74 1.02
C GLU A 254 -17.19 -26.09 0.43
N ALA A 255 -16.25 -26.91 -0.06
CA ALA A 255 -16.52 -28.26 -0.55
C ALA A 255 -17.10 -29.20 0.53
N ASN A 256 -16.90 -28.87 1.81
CA ASN A 256 -17.45 -29.59 2.96
C ASN A 256 -18.67 -28.88 3.58
N GLY A 257 -19.24 -27.85 2.93
CA GLY A 257 -20.37 -27.08 3.46
C GLY A 257 -20.00 -26.20 4.66
N LEU A 258 -18.72 -25.88 4.81
CA LEU A 258 -18.17 -25.10 5.91
C LEU A 258 -17.59 -23.77 5.41
N VAL A 259 -17.20 -22.93 6.36
CA VAL A 259 -16.67 -21.60 6.10
C VAL A 259 -15.31 -21.45 6.76
N PHE A 260 -14.29 -21.17 5.94
CA PHE A 260 -13.05 -20.59 6.41
C PHE A 260 -13.24 -19.07 6.59
N ALA A 261 -13.05 -18.58 7.80
CA ALA A 261 -13.37 -17.21 8.20
C ALA A 261 -12.26 -16.19 7.85
N VAL A 262 -11.01 -16.65 7.72
CA VAL A 262 -9.87 -15.76 7.43
C VAL A 262 -9.84 -15.48 5.92
N ASP A 263 -10.54 -14.43 5.49
CA ASP A 263 -10.78 -14.10 4.08
C ASP A 263 -10.23 -12.71 3.66
N PRO A 264 -8.90 -12.48 3.73
CA PRO A 264 -8.32 -11.22 3.30
C PRO A 264 -8.62 -10.94 1.82
N THR A 265 -8.63 -9.66 1.42
CA THR A 265 -8.82 -9.27 0.00
C THR A 265 -7.78 -9.92 -0.93
N SER A 266 -6.61 -10.27 -0.40
CA SER A 266 -5.53 -10.96 -1.11
C SER A 266 -5.62 -12.49 -1.11
N ALA A 267 -6.75 -13.10 -0.72
CA ALA A 267 -6.87 -14.56 -0.52
C ALA A 267 -6.43 -15.43 -1.71
N ASP A 268 -6.49 -14.90 -2.94
CA ASP A 268 -6.06 -15.60 -4.15
C ASP A 268 -4.52 -15.72 -4.28
N ALA A 269 -3.75 -15.01 -3.45
CA ALA A 269 -2.30 -15.03 -3.45
C ALA A 269 -1.66 -15.07 -2.05
N SER A 270 -2.36 -14.65 -0.98
CA SER A 270 -1.82 -14.70 0.38
C SER A 270 -1.74 -16.15 0.88
N CYS A 271 -0.68 -16.45 1.62
CA CYS A 271 -0.47 -17.78 2.20
C CYS A 271 -0.81 -17.81 3.70
N ILE A 272 -1.10 -19.00 4.22
CA ILE A 272 -1.50 -19.21 5.62
C ILE A 272 -0.46 -18.68 6.63
N GLY A 273 0.84 -18.88 6.39
CA GLY A 273 1.88 -18.38 7.28
C GLY A 273 1.83 -16.85 7.43
N GLY A 274 1.58 -16.15 6.32
CA GLY A 274 1.37 -14.70 6.31
C GLY A 274 0.08 -14.30 7.05
N ASN A 275 -1.01 -15.06 6.88
CA ASN A 275 -2.26 -14.78 7.59
C ASN A 275 -2.09 -14.86 9.12
N VAL A 276 -1.31 -15.83 9.61
CA VAL A 276 -0.97 -15.94 11.03
C VAL A 276 -0.04 -14.79 11.44
N ALA A 277 1.07 -14.57 10.72
CA ALA A 277 2.03 -13.52 11.05
C ALA A 277 1.42 -12.11 11.10
N MET A 278 0.39 -11.85 10.28
CA MET A 278 -0.29 -10.56 10.18
C MET A 278 -1.60 -10.48 10.98
N ASN A 279 -2.02 -11.57 11.63
CA ASN A 279 -3.35 -11.71 12.23
C ASN A 279 -4.47 -11.26 11.25
N ALA A 280 -4.45 -11.85 10.06
CA ALA A 280 -5.29 -11.44 8.94
C ALA A 280 -6.77 -11.51 9.31
N GLY A 281 -7.51 -10.48 8.88
CA GLY A 281 -8.97 -10.47 8.90
C GLY A 281 -9.52 -10.59 7.49
N GLY A 282 -10.70 -10.01 7.30
CA GLY A 282 -11.42 -9.99 6.04
C GLY A 282 -12.87 -9.59 6.29
N LYS A 283 -13.72 -9.63 5.27
CA LYS A 283 -15.11 -9.21 5.44
C LYS A 283 -15.86 -10.08 6.45
N LYS A 284 -15.48 -11.35 6.58
CA LYS A 284 -16.09 -12.32 7.49
C LYS A 284 -15.69 -12.11 8.96
N ALA A 285 -14.67 -11.28 9.22
CA ALA A 285 -14.20 -11.01 10.58
C ALA A 285 -15.26 -10.32 11.45
N VAL A 286 -16.25 -9.67 10.85
CA VAL A 286 -17.38 -9.09 11.59
C VAL A 286 -18.16 -10.15 12.39
N LEU A 287 -18.26 -11.39 11.87
CA LEU A 287 -18.94 -12.49 12.54
C LEU A 287 -17.97 -13.38 13.31
N TRP A 288 -16.89 -13.82 12.65
CA TRP A 288 -16.01 -14.88 13.17
C TRP A 288 -14.63 -14.40 13.61
N GLY A 289 -14.35 -13.09 13.53
CA GLY A 289 -13.06 -12.53 13.93
C GLY A 289 -11.92 -12.75 12.94
N THR A 290 -10.70 -12.42 13.36
CA THR A 290 -9.44 -12.52 12.63
C THR A 290 -8.81 -13.91 12.76
N ALA A 291 -7.60 -14.10 12.21
CA ALA A 291 -6.87 -15.36 12.29
C ALA A 291 -6.74 -15.88 13.73
N LEU A 292 -6.40 -15.03 14.71
CA LEU A 292 -6.29 -15.41 16.11
C LEU A 292 -7.56 -16.05 16.68
N ASP A 293 -8.74 -15.54 16.30
CA ASP A 293 -10.03 -16.08 16.77
C ASP A 293 -10.30 -17.50 16.24
N ASN A 294 -9.69 -17.86 15.10
CA ASN A 294 -9.95 -19.07 14.35
C ASN A 294 -8.83 -20.11 14.45
N LEU A 295 -7.71 -19.79 15.10
CA LEU A 295 -6.57 -20.69 15.28
C LEU A 295 -6.82 -21.68 16.42
N ALA A 296 -6.77 -22.97 16.09
CA ALA A 296 -6.70 -24.04 17.07
C ALA A 296 -5.25 -24.27 17.53
N SER A 297 -4.29 -24.22 16.61
CA SER A 297 -2.87 -24.31 16.90
C SER A 297 -1.99 -23.77 15.76
N TRP A 298 -0.73 -23.46 16.03
CA TRP A 298 0.28 -23.18 15.00
C TRP A 298 1.67 -23.61 15.43
N LYS A 299 2.50 -23.93 14.43
CA LYS A 299 3.91 -24.26 14.59
C LYS A 299 4.79 -23.18 13.99
N MET A 300 5.88 -22.87 14.67
CA MET A 300 6.87 -21.90 14.22
C MET A 300 8.28 -22.26 14.65
N VAL A 301 9.25 -21.58 14.03
CA VAL A 301 10.67 -21.64 14.38
C VAL A 301 11.09 -20.26 14.88
N THR A 302 11.68 -20.21 16.08
CA THR A 302 12.18 -18.97 16.69
C THR A 302 13.54 -18.55 16.11
N PRO A 303 14.02 -17.32 16.37
CA PRO A 303 15.37 -16.87 15.97
C PRO A 303 16.51 -17.74 16.50
N ASP A 304 16.31 -18.43 17.64
CA ASP A 304 17.28 -19.38 18.22
C ASP A 304 17.29 -20.74 17.48
N GLY A 305 16.43 -20.89 16.47
CA GLY A 305 16.23 -22.14 15.74
C GLY A 305 15.58 -23.23 16.59
N LEU A 306 14.78 -22.84 17.58
CA LEU A 306 13.95 -23.77 18.34
C LEU A 306 12.58 -23.87 17.68
N TRP A 307 12.02 -25.07 17.71
CA TRP A 307 10.64 -25.31 17.32
C TRP A 307 9.71 -24.88 18.44
N MET A 308 8.57 -24.30 18.07
CA MET A 308 7.53 -23.92 18.99
C MET A 308 6.17 -24.34 18.44
N LEU A 309 5.39 -25.02 19.28
CA LEU A 309 3.98 -25.34 19.05
C LEU A 309 3.14 -24.54 20.03
N VAL A 310 2.20 -23.76 19.51
CA VAL A 310 1.21 -23.05 20.30
C VAL A 310 -0.15 -23.67 20.07
N GLU A 311 -0.82 -24.05 21.15
CA GLU A 311 -2.16 -24.66 21.12
C GLU A 311 -3.14 -23.80 21.92
N ARG A 312 -4.28 -23.47 21.31
CA ARG A 312 -5.37 -22.78 21.99
C ARG A 312 -6.17 -23.78 22.81
N LEU A 313 -6.20 -23.59 24.12
CA LEU A 313 -6.96 -24.41 25.05
C LEU A 313 -8.35 -23.80 25.26
N GLU A 314 -9.35 -24.66 25.48
CA GLU A 314 -10.73 -24.26 25.81
C GLU A 314 -11.29 -23.25 24.80
N HIS A 315 -11.01 -23.51 23.52
CA HIS A 315 -11.34 -22.61 22.42
C HIS A 315 -12.84 -22.28 22.44
N ASN A 316 -13.20 -20.99 22.61
CA ASN A 316 -14.60 -20.56 22.73
C ASN A 316 -15.41 -20.60 21.42
N LEU A 317 -14.77 -21.01 20.32
CA LEU A 317 -15.35 -21.18 18.97
C LEU A 317 -15.97 -19.88 18.40
N GLY A 318 -15.57 -18.73 18.93
CA GLY A 318 -16.03 -17.41 18.55
C GLY A 318 -14.92 -16.38 18.72
N LYS A 319 -15.29 -15.12 18.90
CA LYS A 319 -14.31 -14.05 19.04
C LYS A 319 -13.61 -14.17 20.40
N ILE A 320 -12.29 -14.05 20.40
CA ILE A 320 -11.44 -14.26 21.58
C ILE A 320 -11.70 -13.24 22.70
N HIS A 321 -12.26 -12.07 22.38
CA HIS A 321 -12.59 -11.05 23.38
C HIS A 321 -13.92 -11.30 24.10
N ASP A 322 -14.71 -12.28 23.65
CA ASP A 322 -15.97 -12.66 24.30
C ASP A 322 -15.75 -13.61 25.48
N THR A 323 -14.55 -14.19 25.62
CA THR A 323 -14.18 -14.99 26.80
C THR A 323 -13.51 -14.11 27.87
N GLU A 324 -13.68 -14.47 29.14
CA GLU A 324 -13.00 -13.80 30.25
C GLU A 324 -11.48 -13.97 30.12
N HIS A 325 -11.04 -15.20 29.87
CA HIS A 325 -9.64 -15.56 29.66
C HIS A 325 -9.48 -16.47 28.45
N ALA A 326 -8.36 -16.33 27.75
CA ALA A 326 -7.90 -17.24 26.71
C ALA A 326 -6.58 -17.88 27.17
N HIS A 327 -6.48 -19.19 26.97
CA HIS A 327 -5.35 -20.00 27.42
C HIS A 327 -4.60 -20.58 26.23
N PHE A 328 -3.27 -20.50 26.26
CA PHE A 328 -2.41 -21.02 25.20
C PHE A 328 -1.31 -21.88 25.80
N ARG A 329 -1.22 -23.14 25.37
CA ARG A 329 -0.07 -23.99 25.72
C ARG A 329 1.04 -23.75 24.71
N ILE A 330 2.22 -23.41 25.18
CA ILE A 330 3.42 -23.17 24.39
C ILE A 330 4.42 -24.28 24.71
N SER A 331 4.64 -25.17 23.76
CA SER A 331 5.63 -26.25 23.85
C SER A 331 6.81 -25.93 22.95
N ARG A 332 8.04 -26.11 23.47
CA ARG A 332 9.28 -25.82 22.74
C ARG A 332 10.06 -27.11 22.51
N TYR A 333 10.74 -27.20 21.38
CA TYR A 333 11.56 -28.35 21.01
C TYR A 333 12.89 -27.90 20.39
N GLU A 334 13.90 -28.74 20.51
CA GLU A 334 15.18 -28.57 19.81
C GLU A 334 14.99 -28.54 18.29
N ALA A 335 16.03 -28.16 17.54
CA ALA A 335 15.97 -28.02 16.07
C ALA A 335 15.52 -29.30 15.31
N ASP A 336 15.64 -30.48 15.93
CA ASP A 336 15.11 -31.74 15.39
C ASP A 336 13.57 -31.82 15.39
N GLY A 337 12.91 -30.89 16.09
CA GLY A 337 11.46 -30.80 16.24
C GLY A 337 10.84 -31.89 17.10
N LYS A 338 11.65 -32.65 17.84
CA LYS A 338 11.25 -33.85 18.59
C LYS A 338 11.66 -33.78 20.05
N MET A 339 12.92 -33.43 20.34
CA MET A 339 13.40 -33.37 21.70
C MET A 339 12.80 -32.14 22.41
N PRO A 340 12.05 -32.30 23.51
CA PRO A 340 11.48 -31.17 24.24
C PRO A 340 12.58 -30.25 24.77
N HIS A 341 12.36 -28.94 24.68
CA HIS A 341 13.24 -27.91 25.22
C HIS A 341 12.54 -27.23 26.40
N GLY A 342 12.70 -27.81 27.58
CA GLY A 342 12.00 -27.39 28.81
C GLY A 342 10.55 -27.86 28.88
N GLU A 343 9.88 -27.44 29.95
CA GLU A 343 8.47 -27.79 30.19
C GLU A 343 7.51 -26.88 29.40
N PRO A 344 6.35 -27.40 28.94
CA PRO A 344 5.32 -26.57 28.34
C PRO A 344 4.82 -25.47 29.28
N GLU A 345 4.66 -24.28 28.74
CA GLU A 345 4.15 -23.11 29.44
C GLU A 345 2.68 -22.90 29.08
N VAL A 346 1.84 -22.46 30.03
CA VAL A 346 0.46 -22.04 29.74
C VAL A 346 0.34 -20.54 29.96
N LEU A 347 0.12 -19.82 28.86
CA LEU A 347 -0.10 -18.38 28.86
C LEU A 347 -1.60 -18.09 29.01
N THR A 348 -1.97 -17.34 30.05
CA THR A 348 -3.34 -16.90 30.33
C THR A 348 -3.47 -15.41 30.07
N ILE A 349 -4.34 -15.04 29.14
CA ILE A 349 -4.54 -13.67 28.70
C ILE A 349 -6.02 -13.31 28.85
N ALA A 350 -6.33 -12.16 29.47
CA ALA A 350 -7.70 -11.67 29.54
C ALA A 350 -8.24 -11.42 28.12
N GLY A 351 -9.40 -11.98 27.76
CA GLY A 351 -9.92 -11.90 26.39
C GLY A 351 -10.10 -10.46 25.92
N GLY A 352 -10.58 -9.57 26.80
CA GLY A 352 -10.73 -8.14 26.53
C GLY A 352 -9.42 -7.37 26.33
N SER A 353 -8.24 -7.97 26.56
CA SER A 353 -6.95 -7.32 26.37
C SER A 353 -6.39 -7.43 24.94
N PHE A 354 -6.89 -8.36 24.13
CA PHE A 354 -6.44 -8.53 22.75
C PHE A 354 -6.77 -7.35 21.83
N ARG A 355 -7.73 -6.50 22.24
CA ARG A 355 -8.21 -5.35 21.47
C ARG A 355 -8.63 -4.25 22.42
N LYS A 356 -8.37 -2.99 22.08
CA LYS A 356 -9.00 -1.87 22.80
C LYS A 356 -10.53 -2.00 22.75
N ALA A 357 -11.18 -1.60 23.85
CA ALA A 357 -12.63 -1.68 23.99
C ALA A 357 -13.36 -0.98 22.82
N GLY A 358 -14.36 -1.67 22.26
CA GLY A 358 -15.14 -1.18 21.12
C GLY A 358 -14.50 -1.39 19.75
N LEU A 359 -13.31 -1.98 19.66
CA LEU A 359 -12.64 -2.28 18.38
C LEU A 359 -12.85 -3.75 17.97
N GLY A 360 -13.27 -3.95 16.71
CA GLY A 360 -13.38 -5.28 16.12
C GLY A 360 -12.02 -5.92 15.79
N LYS A 361 -10.98 -5.11 15.60
CA LYS A 361 -9.59 -5.50 15.32
C LYS A 361 -8.66 -4.44 15.93
N ASP A 362 -7.52 -4.86 16.47
CA ASP A 362 -6.48 -3.96 16.97
C ASP A 362 -5.12 -4.43 16.48
N VAL A 363 -4.48 -3.64 15.62
CA VAL A 363 -3.16 -3.92 15.04
C VAL A 363 -2.02 -3.18 15.75
N THR A 364 -2.35 -2.37 16.77
CA THR A 364 -1.40 -1.49 17.45
C THR A 364 -0.60 -2.23 18.53
N ASP A 365 -1.19 -3.23 19.17
CA ASP A 365 -0.47 -4.09 20.10
C ASP A 365 0.26 -5.22 19.35
N LYS A 366 1.55 -5.04 19.11
CA LYS A 366 2.41 -6.08 18.53
C LYS A 366 2.92 -7.06 19.58
N PHE A 367 2.81 -6.76 20.88
CA PHE A 367 3.25 -7.66 21.95
C PHE A 367 2.21 -8.74 22.24
N LEU A 368 0.91 -8.41 22.20
CA LEU A 368 -0.22 -9.32 22.44
C LEU A 368 -0.02 -10.19 23.69
N SER A 369 0.35 -9.54 24.79
CA SER A 369 0.65 -10.17 26.08
C SER A 369 1.67 -11.33 26.00
N GLY A 370 2.61 -11.26 25.05
CA GLY A 370 3.67 -12.27 24.87
C GLY A 370 3.28 -13.46 24.00
N LEU A 371 2.09 -13.47 23.40
CA LEU A 371 1.66 -14.55 22.50
C LEU A 371 2.53 -14.58 21.23
N PRO A 372 3.25 -15.69 20.94
CA PRO A 372 4.24 -15.71 19.86
C PRO A 372 3.64 -15.95 18.47
N GLY A 373 4.31 -15.45 17.44
CA GLY A 373 4.03 -15.67 16.01
C GLY A 373 2.84 -14.88 15.43
N ILE A 374 1.76 -14.68 16.18
CA ILE A 374 0.56 -13.98 15.72
C ILE A 374 0.73 -12.46 15.80
N GLN A 375 0.44 -11.74 14.71
CA GLN A 375 0.60 -10.27 14.61
C GLN A 375 2.06 -9.76 14.73
N LYS A 376 3.05 -10.64 14.58
CA LYS A 376 4.48 -10.34 14.76
C LYS A 376 5.21 -9.99 13.47
N GLU A 377 4.56 -10.20 12.33
CA GLU A 377 5.13 -9.90 11.01
C GLU A 377 6.48 -10.60 10.74
N GLY A 378 6.73 -11.73 11.41
CA GLY A 378 7.98 -12.50 11.28
C GLY A 378 9.12 -12.07 12.21
N CYS A 379 8.91 -11.06 13.06
CA CYS A 379 9.96 -10.52 13.95
C CYS A 379 10.37 -11.47 15.09
N ASP A 380 9.52 -12.44 15.46
CA ASP A 380 9.80 -13.42 16.53
C ASP A 380 9.88 -14.86 16.03
N GLY A 381 9.89 -15.06 14.71
CA GLY A 381 10.07 -16.38 14.10
C GLY A 381 9.30 -16.58 12.79
N ILE A 382 9.38 -17.81 12.28
CA ILE A 382 8.79 -18.22 11.01
C ILE A 382 7.64 -19.20 11.27
N ILE A 383 6.42 -18.83 10.90
CA ILE A 383 5.28 -19.76 10.89
C ILE A 383 5.51 -20.83 9.81
N THR A 384 5.30 -22.09 10.18
CA THR A 384 5.57 -23.26 9.32
C THR A 384 4.30 -24.05 8.99
N SER A 385 3.36 -24.12 9.93
CA SER A 385 2.03 -24.69 9.73
C SER A 385 1.05 -24.18 10.78
N ALA A 386 -0.24 -24.32 10.52
CA ALA A 386 -1.32 -23.93 11.42
C ALA A 386 -2.57 -24.79 11.21
N THR A 387 -3.32 -24.98 12.29
CA THR A 387 -4.62 -25.63 12.29
C THR A 387 -5.69 -24.61 12.64
N PHE A 388 -6.71 -24.51 11.79
CA PHE A 388 -7.83 -23.60 11.96
C PHE A 388 -9.12 -24.35 12.22
N ILE A 389 -10.02 -23.73 12.99
CA ILE A 389 -11.42 -24.15 13.05
C ILE A 389 -12.19 -23.68 11.80
N LEU A 390 -13.20 -24.45 11.41
CA LEU A 390 -14.09 -24.14 10.29
C LEU A 390 -15.53 -24.00 10.78
N HIS A 391 -16.18 -22.92 10.37
CA HIS A 391 -17.53 -22.59 10.84
C HIS A 391 -18.59 -23.26 9.97
N ARG A 392 -19.75 -23.52 10.55
CA ARG A 392 -20.93 -23.91 9.78
C ARG A 392 -21.42 -22.71 8.96
N ALA A 393 -21.74 -22.94 7.68
CA ALA A 393 -22.45 -21.95 6.89
C ALA A 393 -23.92 -21.85 7.33
N HIS A 394 -24.46 -20.64 7.40
CA HIS A 394 -25.89 -20.44 7.59
C HIS A 394 -26.66 -20.73 6.29
N GLU A 395 -27.86 -21.29 6.40
CA GLU A 395 -28.65 -21.74 5.23
C GLU A 395 -29.09 -20.59 4.32
N HIS A 396 -29.31 -19.40 4.87
CA HIS A 396 -29.85 -18.28 4.14
C HIS A 396 -28.98 -17.04 4.26
N THR A 397 -28.58 -16.48 3.12
CA THR A 397 -27.89 -15.19 3.02
C THR A 397 -28.73 -14.20 2.21
N ARG A 398 -28.77 -12.95 2.67
CA ARG A 398 -29.26 -11.78 1.92
C ARG A 398 -28.14 -10.77 1.88
N THR A 399 -27.75 -10.32 0.68
CA THR A 399 -26.81 -9.20 0.55
C THR A 399 -27.59 -7.93 0.31
N VAL A 400 -27.44 -6.95 1.18
CA VAL A 400 -28.02 -5.61 1.00
C VAL A 400 -26.96 -4.68 0.40
N CYS A 401 -27.37 -3.85 -0.55
CA CYS A 401 -26.58 -2.76 -1.11
C CYS A 401 -27.35 -1.46 -0.88
N LEU A 402 -26.77 -0.52 -0.15
CA LEU A 402 -27.41 0.75 0.22
C LEU A 402 -26.65 1.88 -0.45
N GLU A 403 -27.33 2.67 -1.28
CA GLU A 403 -26.76 3.80 -2.01
C GLU A 403 -27.21 5.11 -1.36
N PHE A 404 -26.27 5.90 -0.86
CA PHE A 404 -26.55 7.19 -0.22
C PHE A 404 -26.13 8.35 -1.13
N PHE A 405 -27.02 9.32 -1.30
CA PHE A 405 -26.81 10.48 -2.18
C PHE A 405 -26.55 11.78 -1.39
N GLY A 406 -26.82 11.78 -0.09
CA GLY A 406 -26.51 12.86 0.85
C GLY A 406 -25.04 12.85 1.28
N GLN A 407 -24.68 13.71 2.24
CA GLN A 407 -23.30 13.74 2.75
C GLN A 407 -22.98 12.47 3.53
N VAL A 408 -21.73 12.00 3.48
CA VAL A 408 -21.33 10.74 4.13
C VAL A 408 -21.66 10.75 5.63
N ARG A 409 -21.48 11.89 6.31
CA ARG A 409 -21.84 12.05 7.73
C ARG A 409 -23.32 11.75 8.05
N GLU A 410 -24.22 11.96 7.08
CA GLU A 410 -25.65 11.71 7.25
C GLU A 410 -25.99 10.22 7.12
N ALA A 411 -25.13 9.46 6.44
CA ALA A 411 -25.26 8.02 6.23
C ALA A 411 -24.59 7.19 7.34
N VAL A 412 -23.59 7.73 8.03
CA VAL A 412 -22.87 7.04 9.13
C VAL A 412 -23.80 6.53 10.25
N PRO A 413 -24.83 7.28 10.71
CA PRO A 413 -25.80 6.76 11.67
C PRO A 413 -26.46 5.45 11.23
N ALA A 414 -26.68 5.23 9.93
CA ALA A 414 -27.23 3.98 9.42
C ALA A 414 -26.29 2.79 9.71
N ILE A 415 -24.96 2.98 9.64
CA ILE A 415 -23.98 1.94 9.99
C ILE A 415 -24.12 1.54 11.47
N VAL A 416 -24.21 2.53 12.35
CA VAL A 416 -24.38 2.30 13.80
C VAL A 416 -25.73 1.63 14.09
N GLU A 417 -26.81 2.09 13.46
CA GLU A 417 -28.15 1.52 13.62
C GLU A 417 -28.21 0.06 13.13
N ILE A 418 -27.63 -0.24 11.96
CA ILE A 418 -27.57 -1.60 11.39
C ILE A 418 -26.76 -2.54 12.28
N THR A 419 -25.58 -2.10 12.72
CA THR A 419 -24.72 -2.90 13.60
C THR A 419 -25.39 -3.14 14.95
N THR A 420 -26.05 -2.14 15.53
CA THR A 420 -26.81 -2.23 16.79
C THR A 420 -28.02 -3.17 16.65
N LEU A 421 -28.75 -3.07 15.55
CA LEU A 421 -29.91 -3.93 15.25
C LEU A 421 -29.54 -5.41 15.28
N LEU A 422 -28.33 -5.75 14.81
CA LEU A 422 -27.86 -7.13 14.66
C LEU A 422 -26.95 -7.63 15.79
N HIS A 423 -26.30 -6.75 16.57
CA HIS A 423 -25.46 -7.16 17.72
C HIS A 423 -26.25 -7.41 19.02
N ASN A 424 -27.42 -6.80 19.20
CA ASN A 424 -28.09 -6.71 20.51
C ASN A 424 -29.19 -7.75 20.77
N ARG A 425 -29.07 -8.98 20.27
CA ARG A 425 -30.09 -10.02 20.54
C ARG A 425 -29.44 -11.32 20.99
N THR A 426 -29.41 -11.54 22.29
CA THR A 426 -29.21 -12.87 22.89
C THR A 426 -30.27 -13.81 22.30
N GLY A 427 -29.84 -14.90 21.65
CA GLY A 427 -30.75 -15.79 20.91
C GLY A 427 -31.19 -15.29 19.53
N SER A 428 -30.50 -14.29 18.95
CA SER A 428 -30.74 -13.86 17.56
C SER A 428 -30.55 -15.03 16.60
N GLN A 429 -31.50 -15.22 15.69
CA GLN A 429 -31.36 -16.13 14.55
C GLN A 429 -30.63 -15.48 13.37
N VAL A 430 -30.40 -14.15 13.42
CA VAL A 430 -29.85 -13.37 12.32
C VAL A 430 -28.54 -12.71 12.72
N PHE A 431 -27.54 -12.81 11.84
CA PHE A 431 -26.20 -12.28 12.04
C PHE A 431 -25.74 -11.42 10.86
N LEU A 432 -24.84 -10.48 11.16
CA LEU A 432 -24.10 -9.73 10.15
C LEU A 432 -22.81 -10.50 9.83
N ALA A 433 -22.68 -11.00 8.61
CA ALA A 433 -21.52 -11.78 8.15
C ALA A 433 -20.52 -10.99 7.31
N GLY A 434 -20.89 -9.79 6.88
CA GLY A 434 -20.01 -8.85 6.20
C GLY A 434 -20.62 -7.46 6.20
N LEU A 435 -19.79 -6.42 6.29
CA LEU A 435 -20.21 -5.02 6.22
C LEU A 435 -19.06 -4.18 5.70
N GLU A 436 -19.23 -3.56 4.54
CA GLU A 436 -18.19 -2.78 3.87
C GLU A 436 -18.79 -1.46 3.35
N HIS A 437 -17.99 -0.39 3.44
CA HIS A 437 -18.37 0.98 3.08
C HIS A 437 -17.45 1.49 1.97
N LEU A 438 -18.00 2.08 0.90
CA LEU A 438 -17.23 2.65 -0.21
C LEU A 438 -17.61 4.12 -0.41
N ASP A 439 -16.62 5.02 -0.47
CA ASP A 439 -16.83 6.46 -0.66
C ASP A 439 -16.98 6.87 -2.15
N GLU A 440 -17.41 8.11 -2.40
CA GLU A 440 -17.61 8.64 -3.75
C GLU A 440 -16.38 8.51 -4.67
N ARG A 441 -15.17 8.71 -4.11
CA ARG A 441 -13.92 8.72 -4.86
C ARG A 441 -13.51 7.30 -5.24
N TYR A 442 -13.68 6.36 -4.33
CA TYR A 442 -13.51 4.94 -4.58
C TYR A 442 -14.50 4.45 -5.63
N LEU A 443 -15.78 4.77 -5.48
CA LEU A 443 -16.85 4.42 -6.44
C LEU A 443 -16.54 4.97 -7.84
N LYS A 444 -16.00 6.19 -7.92
CA LYS A 444 -15.53 6.77 -9.18
C LYS A 444 -14.32 6.01 -9.75
N ALA A 445 -13.36 5.64 -8.91
CA ALA A 445 -12.13 4.95 -9.33
C ALA A 445 -12.38 3.53 -9.84
N VAL A 446 -13.33 2.80 -9.24
CA VAL A 446 -13.67 1.43 -9.68
C VAL A 446 -14.72 1.38 -10.80
N GLY A 447 -15.22 2.55 -11.23
CA GLY A 447 -16.27 2.63 -12.26
C GLY A 447 -17.59 2.04 -11.80
N TYR A 448 -17.98 2.29 -10.54
CA TYR A 448 -19.20 1.76 -9.93
C TYR A 448 -20.45 2.08 -10.77
N ALA A 449 -21.27 1.05 -10.99
CA ALA A 449 -22.54 1.17 -11.69
C ALA A 449 -23.67 1.41 -10.68
N THR A 450 -24.18 2.64 -10.64
CA THR A 450 -25.34 3.02 -9.80
C THR A 450 -26.54 2.15 -10.12
N LYS A 451 -27.16 1.59 -9.08
CA LYS A 451 -28.37 0.76 -9.19
C LYS A 451 -29.64 1.62 -9.18
N SER A 452 -29.62 2.73 -8.45
CA SER A 452 -30.68 3.74 -8.44
C SER A 452 -30.91 4.39 -9.82
N LYS A 453 -32.16 4.79 -10.05
CA LYS A 453 -32.58 5.54 -11.26
C LYS A 453 -32.36 7.05 -11.17
N ARG A 454 -31.79 7.57 -10.07
CA ARG A 454 -31.57 9.02 -9.86
C ARG A 454 -30.62 9.68 -10.87
N GLY A 455 -29.88 8.91 -11.65
CA GLY A 455 -28.98 9.45 -12.68
C GLY A 455 -27.70 10.12 -12.15
N SER A 456 -27.47 10.07 -10.84
CA SER A 456 -26.24 10.54 -10.19
C SER A 456 -25.47 9.37 -9.57
N ARG A 457 -24.17 9.56 -9.32
CA ARG A 457 -23.37 8.59 -8.55
C ARG A 457 -23.67 8.78 -7.05
N PRO A 458 -23.88 7.70 -6.28
CA PRO A 458 -23.96 7.81 -4.84
C PRO A 458 -22.66 8.34 -4.24
N LYS A 459 -22.78 9.10 -3.16
CA LYS A 459 -21.64 9.61 -2.38
C LYS A 459 -21.06 8.55 -1.44
N MET A 460 -21.87 7.55 -1.10
CA MET A 460 -21.48 6.41 -0.28
C MET A 460 -22.29 5.18 -0.69
N VAL A 461 -21.65 4.02 -0.68
CA VAL A 461 -22.32 2.72 -0.80
C VAL A 461 -21.97 1.86 0.41
N LEU A 462 -22.97 1.24 1.02
CA LEU A 462 -22.79 0.21 2.05
C LEU A 462 -23.23 -1.15 1.49
N VAL A 463 -22.39 -2.16 1.63
CA VAL A 463 -22.72 -3.54 1.25
C VAL A 463 -22.64 -4.42 2.50
N ALA A 464 -23.69 -5.21 2.76
CA ALA A 464 -23.71 -6.09 3.92
C ALA A 464 -24.28 -7.46 3.61
N ASP A 465 -23.67 -8.50 4.18
CA ASP A 465 -24.20 -9.87 4.16
C ASP A 465 -24.94 -10.14 5.48
N VAL A 466 -26.23 -10.45 5.37
CA VAL A 466 -27.11 -10.82 6.47
C VAL A 466 -27.39 -12.31 6.37
N VAL A 467 -27.11 -13.06 7.44
CA VAL A 467 -27.19 -14.52 7.44
C VAL A 467 -28.09 -15.05 8.56
N SER A 468 -28.79 -16.16 8.30
CA SER A 468 -29.71 -16.83 9.23
C SER A 468 -29.95 -18.27 8.78
N ASP A 469 -30.33 -19.15 9.71
CA ASP A 469 -30.89 -20.46 9.39
C ASP A 469 -32.41 -20.42 9.14
N ASP A 470 -33.05 -19.28 9.44
CA ASP A 470 -34.44 -18.99 9.11
C ASP A 470 -34.49 -17.97 7.94
N ALA A 471 -35.11 -18.38 6.83
CA ALA A 471 -35.25 -17.58 5.61
C ALA A 471 -36.05 -16.29 5.82
N ASP A 472 -37.13 -16.36 6.60
CA ASP A 472 -38.02 -15.24 6.90
C ASP A 472 -37.31 -14.26 7.83
N ALA A 473 -36.55 -14.76 8.80
CA ALA A 473 -35.76 -13.91 9.69
C ALA A 473 -34.69 -13.12 8.90
N ALA A 474 -33.94 -13.77 8.01
CA ALA A 474 -32.98 -13.08 7.13
C ALA A 474 -33.65 -12.06 6.22
N ALA A 475 -34.81 -12.40 5.63
CA ALA A 475 -35.55 -11.49 4.76
C ALA A 475 -36.08 -10.27 5.52
N LYS A 476 -36.67 -10.46 6.71
CA LYS A 476 -37.17 -9.37 7.57
C LYS A 476 -36.03 -8.43 7.98
N ALA A 477 -34.89 -8.97 8.38
CA ALA A 477 -33.73 -8.17 8.76
C ALA A 477 -33.17 -7.37 7.57
N ALA A 478 -33.05 -7.98 6.39
CA ALA A 478 -32.62 -7.28 5.17
C ALA A 478 -33.57 -6.12 4.81
N SER A 479 -34.89 -6.35 4.88
CA SER A 479 -35.90 -5.31 4.65
C SER A 479 -35.82 -4.18 5.67
N GLU A 480 -35.58 -4.50 6.93
CA GLU A 480 -35.42 -3.49 7.99
C GLU A 480 -34.17 -2.63 7.79
N ILE A 481 -33.06 -3.23 7.36
CA ILE A 481 -31.84 -2.49 7.01
C ILE A 481 -32.11 -1.50 5.86
N VAL A 482 -32.84 -1.93 4.83
CA VAL A 482 -33.26 -1.04 3.74
C VAL A 482 -34.14 0.10 4.26
N ARG A 483 -35.06 -0.19 5.19
CA ARG A 483 -35.91 0.83 5.82
C ARG A 483 -35.09 1.88 6.57
N LEU A 484 -34.08 1.45 7.34
CA LEU A 484 -33.16 2.36 8.03
C LEU A 484 -32.38 3.25 7.05
N ALA A 485 -31.90 2.68 5.94
CA ALA A 485 -31.22 3.44 4.89
C ALA A 485 -32.13 4.51 4.28
N ASN A 486 -33.39 4.15 3.98
CA ASN A 486 -34.37 5.07 3.39
C ASN A 486 -34.67 6.27 4.31
N LEU A 487 -34.68 6.06 5.65
CA LEU A 487 -34.83 7.15 6.63
C LEU A 487 -33.65 8.14 6.62
N ARG A 488 -32.51 7.75 6.06
CA ARG A 488 -31.29 8.58 5.95
C ARG A 488 -31.00 9.00 4.50
N SER A 489 -32.04 9.14 3.68
CA SER A 489 -31.93 9.53 2.26
C SER A 489 -31.07 8.59 1.40
N GLY A 490 -30.95 7.34 1.83
CA GLY A 490 -30.40 6.25 1.02
C GLY A 490 -31.49 5.51 0.23
N GLU A 491 -31.06 4.67 -0.69
CA GLU A 491 -31.89 3.67 -1.38
C GLU A 491 -31.26 2.28 -1.19
N GLY A 492 -32.06 1.30 -0.80
CA GLY A 492 -31.59 -0.06 -0.54
C GLY A 492 -32.04 -1.09 -1.57
N PHE A 493 -31.14 -2.01 -1.90
CA PHE A 493 -31.35 -3.13 -2.83
C PHE A 493 -30.99 -4.44 -2.14
N ILE A 494 -31.77 -5.50 -2.36
CA ILE A 494 -31.55 -6.81 -1.74
C ILE A 494 -31.24 -7.84 -2.83
N ALA A 495 -30.11 -8.52 -2.70
CA ALA A 495 -29.74 -9.66 -3.51
C ALA A 495 -29.98 -10.96 -2.74
N VAL A 496 -30.75 -11.87 -3.37
CA VAL A 496 -31.13 -13.17 -2.80
C VAL A 496 -30.30 -14.29 -3.41
N SER A 497 -30.20 -14.36 -4.74
CA SER A 497 -29.45 -15.42 -5.45
C SER A 497 -27.93 -15.26 -5.27
N ALA A 498 -27.20 -16.38 -5.24
CA ALA A 498 -25.75 -16.36 -5.10
C ALA A 498 -25.06 -15.49 -6.18
N GLU A 499 -25.57 -15.53 -7.41
CA GLU A 499 -25.06 -14.70 -8.52
C GLU A 499 -25.25 -13.20 -8.26
N ALA A 500 -26.45 -12.78 -7.84
CA ALA A 500 -26.72 -11.38 -7.53
C ALA A 500 -25.88 -10.89 -6.33
N ARG A 501 -25.72 -11.73 -5.30
CA ARG A 501 -24.86 -11.44 -4.14
C ARG A 501 -23.41 -11.26 -4.59
N LYS A 502 -22.89 -12.18 -5.41
CA LYS A 502 -21.54 -12.08 -6.00
C LYS A 502 -21.39 -10.77 -6.76
N LYS A 503 -22.38 -10.38 -7.57
CA LYS A 503 -22.37 -9.12 -8.34
C LYS A 503 -22.28 -7.88 -7.45
N PHE A 504 -22.94 -7.85 -6.29
CA PHE A 504 -22.83 -6.73 -5.34
C PHE A 504 -21.43 -6.62 -4.74
N TRP A 505 -20.78 -7.75 -4.47
CA TRP A 505 -19.43 -7.80 -3.92
C TRP A 505 -18.31 -7.60 -4.95
N LEU A 506 -18.59 -7.69 -6.26
CA LEU A 506 -17.56 -7.54 -7.30
C LEU A 506 -16.85 -6.17 -7.26
N ASP A 507 -17.57 -5.09 -6.97
CA ASP A 507 -16.99 -3.74 -6.98
C ASP A 507 -15.96 -3.54 -5.84
N ARG A 508 -16.14 -4.24 -4.72
CA ARG A 508 -15.17 -4.28 -3.61
C ARG A 508 -13.86 -4.97 -3.99
N ALA A 509 -13.92 -6.02 -4.81
CA ALA A 509 -12.75 -6.79 -5.23
C ALA A 509 -11.91 -6.09 -6.33
N ARG A 510 -12.40 -4.98 -6.92
CA ARG A 510 -11.72 -4.24 -8.00
C ARG A 510 -10.67 -3.23 -7.52
N THR A 511 -10.00 -3.50 -6.40
CA THR A 511 -8.91 -2.63 -5.90
C THR A 511 -7.78 -2.47 -6.93
N ALA A 512 -7.50 -3.49 -7.74
CA ALA A 512 -6.53 -3.41 -8.84
C ALA A 512 -6.90 -2.39 -9.95
N ALA A 513 -8.18 -2.03 -10.09
CA ALA A 513 -8.60 -0.97 -11.02
C ALA A 513 -8.08 0.42 -10.58
N ILE A 514 -7.81 0.61 -9.28
CA ILE A 514 -7.25 1.85 -8.73
C ILE A 514 -5.78 2.02 -9.16
N ALA A 515 -5.05 0.90 -9.30
CA ALA A 515 -3.69 0.92 -9.83
C ALA A 515 -3.64 1.48 -11.26
N LYS A 516 -4.68 1.26 -12.09
CA LYS A 516 -4.76 1.85 -13.45
C LYS A 516 -4.85 3.37 -13.47
N HIS A 517 -5.22 3.99 -12.35
CA HIS A 517 -5.41 5.44 -12.22
C HIS A 517 -4.31 6.13 -11.38
N THR A 518 -3.32 5.37 -10.89
CA THR A 518 -2.24 5.91 -10.06
C THR A 518 -0.91 5.76 -10.79
N ASN A 519 -0.32 6.90 -11.18
CA ASN A 519 1.06 6.92 -11.66
C ASN A 519 1.99 6.73 -10.46
N ALA A 520 2.43 5.48 -10.23
CA ALA A 520 3.58 5.05 -9.42
C ALA A 520 3.71 5.48 -7.94
N PHE A 521 2.84 6.34 -7.38
CA PHE A 521 2.91 6.72 -5.97
C PHE A 521 1.51 6.67 -5.31
N LYS A 522 1.21 5.52 -4.71
CA LYS A 522 0.05 5.29 -3.85
C LYS A 522 0.55 5.08 -2.43
N VAL A 523 0.07 5.89 -1.49
CA VAL A 523 0.27 5.63 -0.05
C VAL A 523 -1.00 5.00 0.48
N ASN A 524 -0.88 3.87 1.17
CA ASN A 524 -1.99 3.20 1.84
C ASN A 524 -1.90 3.49 3.33
N GLU A 525 -3.04 3.83 3.93
CA GLU A 525 -3.20 3.89 5.38
C GLU A 525 -4.30 2.91 5.78
N ASP A 526 -4.02 2.07 6.79
CA ASP A 526 -5.00 1.17 7.43
C ASP A 526 -5.21 1.67 8.86
N VAL A 527 -6.37 2.27 9.12
CA VAL A 527 -6.68 2.96 10.37
C VAL A 527 -7.91 2.38 11.03
N VAL A 528 -7.93 2.40 12.36
CA VAL A 528 -9.09 1.97 13.15
C VAL A 528 -9.78 3.20 13.74
N ILE A 529 -11.05 3.40 13.40
CA ILE A 529 -11.84 4.57 13.79
C ILE A 529 -13.08 4.09 14.56
N PRO A 530 -13.39 4.67 15.73
CA PRO A 530 -14.66 4.41 16.40
C PRO A 530 -15.84 4.76 15.50
N LEU A 531 -16.78 3.84 15.28
CA LEU A 531 -17.92 4.01 14.36
C LEU A 531 -18.67 5.36 14.53
N PRO A 532 -18.96 5.86 15.75
CA PRO A 532 -19.64 7.15 15.93
C PRO A 532 -18.86 8.37 15.40
N ARG A 533 -17.54 8.24 15.21
CA ARG A 533 -16.65 9.32 14.71
C ARG A 533 -16.34 9.19 13.22
N MET A 534 -16.89 8.18 12.53
CA MET A 534 -16.64 7.96 11.11
C MET A 534 -17.06 9.16 10.25
N GLY A 535 -18.14 9.87 10.62
CA GLY A 535 -18.60 11.06 9.92
C GLY A 535 -17.56 12.20 9.95
N ASP A 536 -17.00 12.47 11.12
CA ASP A 536 -15.95 13.48 11.31
C ASP A 536 -14.69 13.13 10.52
N TYR A 537 -14.32 11.84 10.51
CA TYR A 537 -13.18 11.35 9.75
C TYR A 537 -13.36 11.57 8.24
N CYS A 538 -14.53 11.22 7.69
CA CYS A 538 -14.85 11.45 6.28
C CYS A 538 -14.85 12.95 5.92
N ASP A 539 -15.41 13.81 6.79
CA ASP A 539 -15.39 15.26 6.60
C ASP A 539 -13.95 15.81 6.63
N GLY A 540 -13.10 15.32 7.56
CA GLY A 540 -11.68 15.66 7.63
C GLY A 540 -10.89 15.28 6.37
N VAL A 541 -11.15 14.09 5.83
CA VAL A 541 -10.53 13.62 4.58
C VAL A 541 -10.97 14.46 3.38
N GLU A 542 -12.26 14.80 3.29
CA GLU A 542 -12.74 15.67 2.20
C GLU A 542 -12.22 17.11 2.35
N ARG A 543 -11.98 17.60 3.57
CA ARG A 543 -11.30 18.88 3.81
C ARG A 543 -9.89 18.88 3.24
N ILE A 544 -9.09 17.88 3.57
CA ILE A 544 -7.73 17.70 3.02
C ILE A 544 -7.78 17.71 1.49
N ASN A 545 -8.74 16.99 0.92
CA ASN A 545 -8.92 16.94 -0.52
C ASN A 545 -9.29 18.29 -1.17
N ILE A 546 -10.15 19.09 -0.52
CA ILE A 546 -10.51 20.44 -0.97
C ILE A 546 -9.29 21.36 -0.91
N GLU A 547 -8.54 21.33 0.20
CA GLU A 547 -7.32 22.12 0.37
C GLU A 547 -6.27 21.78 -0.69
N LEU A 548 -6.00 20.49 -0.91
CA LEU A 548 -5.05 20.02 -1.93
C LEU A 548 -5.50 20.41 -3.35
N SER A 549 -6.80 20.35 -3.62
CA SER A 549 -7.40 20.78 -4.89
C SER A 549 -7.22 22.27 -5.14
N LEU A 550 -7.47 23.12 -4.13
CA LEU A 550 -7.31 24.57 -4.22
C LEU A 550 -5.82 24.95 -4.34
N LYS A 551 -4.93 24.34 -3.53
CA LYS A 551 -3.48 24.54 -3.63
C LYS A 551 -2.93 24.17 -5.01
N ASN A 552 -3.38 23.06 -5.60
CA ASN A 552 -3.00 22.67 -6.97
C ASN A 552 -3.49 23.67 -8.02
N LYS A 553 -4.70 24.20 -7.85
CA LYS A 553 -5.26 25.23 -8.72
C LYS A 553 -4.54 26.58 -8.60
N LEU A 554 -4.09 26.96 -7.42
CA LEU A 554 -3.26 28.15 -7.23
C LEU A 554 -1.90 27.99 -7.93
N LYS A 555 -1.27 26.81 -7.84
CA LYS A 555 -0.07 26.48 -8.64
C LYS A 555 -0.30 26.58 -10.15
N LEU A 556 -1.50 26.22 -10.61
CA LEU A 556 -1.87 26.40 -12.02
C LEU A 556 -1.90 27.87 -12.39
N LEU A 557 -2.47 28.72 -11.54
CA LEU A 557 -2.46 30.17 -11.77
C LEU A 557 -1.03 30.72 -11.81
N ASP A 558 -0.12 30.24 -10.96
CA ASP A 558 1.30 30.63 -11.00
C ASP A 558 1.94 30.27 -12.35
N ALA A 559 1.75 29.03 -12.81
CA ALA A 559 2.30 28.57 -14.08
C ALA A 559 1.70 29.27 -15.31
N LEU A 560 0.41 29.63 -15.26
CA LEU A 560 -0.22 30.41 -16.32
C LEU A 560 0.22 31.87 -16.30
N ASP A 561 0.41 32.47 -15.12
CA ASP A 561 0.91 33.84 -15.00
C ASP A 561 2.35 33.96 -15.55
N GLU A 562 3.21 32.97 -15.26
CA GLU A 562 4.54 32.83 -15.89
C GLU A 562 4.42 32.73 -17.42
N PHE A 563 3.52 31.86 -17.92
CA PHE A 563 3.30 31.70 -19.36
C PHE A 563 2.85 33.00 -20.04
N PHE A 564 1.87 33.71 -19.49
CA PHE A 564 1.43 35.01 -20.02
C PHE A 564 2.41 36.16 -19.76
N GLY A 565 3.45 35.94 -18.94
CA GLY A 565 4.58 36.86 -18.77
C GLY A 565 5.71 36.66 -19.78
N GLY A 566 5.71 35.56 -20.52
CA GLY A 566 6.69 35.26 -21.58
C GLY A 566 6.18 35.58 -22.99
N GLU A 567 6.92 35.10 -23.99
CA GLU A 567 6.54 35.18 -25.40
C GLU A 567 5.39 34.19 -25.69
N LEU A 568 4.33 34.68 -26.33
CA LEU A 568 3.12 33.91 -26.61
C LEU A 568 3.13 33.33 -28.03
N PRO A 569 2.89 32.02 -28.20
CA PRO A 569 2.93 31.39 -29.52
C PRO A 569 1.72 31.77 -30.37
N LEU A 570 1.96 32.23 -31.60
CA LEU A 570 0.93 32.55 -32.59
C LEU A 570 1.02 31.62 -33.81
N ARG A 571 -0.11 31.42 -34.49
CA ARG A 571 -0.17 30.74 -35.78
C ARG A 571 -0.51 31.78 -36.86
N TYR A 572 0.42 32.04 -37.77
CA TYR A 572 0.17 32.94 -38.90
C TYR A 572 -0.50 32.15 -40.03
N GLN A 573 -1.59 32.69 -40.58
CA GLN A 573 -2.29 32.06 -41.71
C GLN A 573 -2.33 32.90 -42.98
N ASP A 574 -2.01 34.20 -42.94
CA ASP A 574 -1.73 35.09 -44.10
C ASP A 574 -1.31 36.53 -43.67
N ASP A 575 -1.30 36.87 -42.37
CA ASP A 575 -0.89 38.17 -41.79
C ASP A 575 0.58 38.21 -41.29
N GLU A 576 1.56 37.87 -42.13
CA GLU A 576 2.99 38.06 -41.75
C GLU A 576 3.40 39.54 -41.62
N GLN A 577 2.53 40.48 -42.03
CA GLN A 577 2.80 41.92 -42.00
C GLN A 577 2.41 42.61 -40.68
N LEU A 578 1.60 41.98 -39.82
CA LEU A 578 1.20 42.51 -38.50
C LEU A 578 2.11 41.91 -37.42
N GLY A 579 2.77 42.76 -36.63
CA GLY A 579 3.64 42.31 -35.54
C GLY A 579 2.84 41.68 -34.39
N ASP A 580 3.48 40.80 -33.61
CA ASP A 580 2.86 40.08 -32.49
C ASP A 580 2.14 40.99 -31.48
N ALA A 581 2.68 42.19 -31.24
CA ALA A 581 2.09 43.18 -30.34
C ALA A 581 0.72 43.69 -30.84
N GLU A 582 0.55 43.81 -32.16
CA GLU A 582 -0.68 44.28 -32.79
C GLU A 582 -1.73 43.15 -32.85
N LEU A 583 -1.29 41.93 -33.16
CA LEU A 583 -2.14 40.74 -33.12
C LEU A 583 -2.65 40.46 -31.70
N LEU A 584 -1.77 40.52 -30.68
CA LEU A 584 -2.14 40.24 -29.29
C LEU A 584 -2.95 41.37 -28.65
N GLY A 585 -2.63 42.63 -28.95
CA GLY A 585 -3.27 43.80 -28.34
C GLY A 585 -3.20 43.76 -26.81
N ASN A 586 -4.32 44.04 -26.14
CA ASN A 586 -4.43 44.02 -24.67
C ASN A 586 -4.83 42.64 -24.08
N ARG A 587 -4.95 41.60 -24.91
CA ARG A 587 -5.42 40.27 -24.48
C ARG A 587 -4.52 39.64 -23.41
N PRO A 588 -3.17 39.73 -23.48
CA PRO A 588 -2.31 39.19 -22.43
C PRO A 588 -2.54 39.87 -21.08
N GLN A 589 -2.73 41.20 -21.06
CA GLN A 589 -3.04 41.95 -19.84
C GLN A 589 -4.42 41.58 -19.30
N ALA A 590 -5.43 41.44 -20.16
CA ALA A 590 -6.76 40.97 -19.78
C ALA A 590 -6.74 39.54 -19.20
N ALA A 591 -5.92 38.66 -19.78
CA ALA A 591 -5.71 37.31 -19.26
C ALA A 591 -5.05 37.34 -17.87
N LYS A 592 -4.02 38.16 -17.66
CA LYS A 592 -3.40 38.35 -16.34
C LYS A 592 -4.36 38.92 -15.30
N GLN A 593 -5.20 39.88 -15.69
CA GLN A 593 -6.23 40.41 -14.81
C GLN A 593 -7.23 39.32 -14.40
N LEU A 594 -7.72 38.52 -15.36
CA LEU A 594 -8.56 37.36 -15.07
C LEU A 594 -7.88 36.38 -14.10
N LEU A 595 -6.59 36.07 -14.30
CA LEU A 595 -5.84 35.21 -13.41
C LEU A 595 -5.77 35.78 -11.99
N ALA A 596 -5.59 37.10 -11.83
CA ALA A 596 -5.56 37.78 -10.53
C ALA A 596 -6.93 37.73 -9.83
N GLU A 597 -8.02 37.97 -10.55
CA GLU A 597 -9.39 37.89 -10.01
C GLU A 597 -9.72 36.46 -9.54
N VAL A 598 -9.41 35.47 -10.37
CA VAL A 598 -9.61 34.05 -10.03
C VAL A 598 -8.69 33.63 -8.87
N ARG A 599 -7.45 34.13 -8.82
CA ARG A 599 -6.52 33.89 -7.70
C ARG A 599 -7.10 34.42 -6.40
N ALA A 600 -7.56 35.68 -6.39
CA ALA A 600 -8.16 36.28 -5.21
C ALA A 600 -9.34 35.44 -4.71
N ARG A 601 -10.23 35.00 -5.61
CA ARG A 601 -11.37 34.14 -5.27
C ARG A 601 -10.93 32.77 -4.72
N TRP A 602 -10.02 32.07 -5.39
CA TRP A 602 -9.61 30.71 -4.98
C TRP A 602 -8.77 30.70 -3.71
N GLN A 603 -7.92 31.72 -3.52
CA GLN A 603 -7.17 31.94 -2.27
C GLN A 603 -8.12 32.26 -1.14
N TRP A 604 -9.09 33.15 -1.38
CA TRP A 604 -10.11 33.47 -0.40
C TRP A 604 -10.90 32.24 0.05
N LEU A 605 -11.32 31.37 -0.88
CA LEU A 605 -11.98 30.10 -0.55
C LEU A 605 -11.11 29.18 0.32
N LEU A 606 -9.80 29.13 0.05
CA LEU A 606 -8.85 28.31 0.81
C LEU A 606 -8.66 28.84 2.24
N ASP A 607 -8.57 30.16 2.40
CA ASP A 607 -8.30 30.80 3.69
C ASP A 607 -9.54 30.88 4.59
N ASN A 608 -10.73 30.68 4.03
CA ASN A 608 -12.02 30.90 4.72
C ASN A 608 -12.90 29.65 4.80
N LEU A 609 -12.33 28.45 4.75
CA LEU A 609 -13.11 27.20 4.79
C LEU A 609 -14.08 27.08 5.98
N ASP A 610 -13.72 27.65 7.13
CA ASP A 610 -14.54 27.62 8.36
C ASP A 610 -15.49 28.82 8.48
N SER A 611 -15.38 29.82 7.59
CA SER A 611 -16.24 31.01 7.59
C SER A 611 -17.63 30.69 7.04
N ASP A 612 -18.65 31.40 7.52
CA ASP A 612 -20.02 31.32 7.00
C ASP A 612 -20.08 31.89 5.58
N VAL A 613 -20.64 31.14 4.63
CA VAL A 613 -20.75 31.56 3.21
C VAL A 613 -21.48 32.90 3.05
N GLY A 614 -22.49 33.16 3.89
CA GLY A 614 -23.34 34.34 3.83
C GLY A 614 -22.67 35.65 4.26
N ARG A 615 -21.55 35.59 4.99
CA ARG A 615 -20.78 36.79 5.39
C ARG A 615 -19.65 37.15 4.42
N ALA A 616 -19.42 36.33 3.39
CA ALA A 616 -18.03 36.08 3.01
C ALA A 616 -17.73 36.10 1.49
N MET A 617 -18.72 36.07 0.57
CA MET A 617 -18.43 36.30 -0.86
C MET A 617 -18.93 37.66 -1.39
N PRO A 618 -18.05 38.46 -2.04
CA PRO A 618 -18.47 39.40 -3.07
C PRO A 618 -18.92 38.58 -4.29
N ASP A 619 -20.08 38.93 -4.84
CA ASP A 619 -20.67 38.41 -6.09
C ASP A 619 -21.02 36.91 -6.16
N ALA A 620 -22.25 36.61 -5.76
CA ALA A 620 -23.06 35.56 -6.38
C ALA A 620 -24.44 36.15 -6.72
N ALA A 621 -24.54 36.77 -7.89
CA ALA A 621 -25.82 37.20 -8.44
C ALA A 621 -26.61 35.98 -8.93
N GLY A 622 -27.76 35.70 -8.32
CA GLY A 622 -28.86 34.97 -8.97
C GLY A 622 -29.18 33.53 -8.54
N GLU A 623 -28.42 32.89 -7.65
CA GLU A 623 -28.76 31.56 -7.12
C GLU A 623 -28.95 31.58 -5.59
N ALA A 624 -29.79 30.67 -5.06
CA ALA A 624 -30.08 30.57 -3.63
C ALA A 624 -28.77 30.49 -2.83
N ARG A 625 -28.58 31.44 -1.89
CA ARG A 625 -27.35 31.52 -1.11
C ARG A 625 -27.11 30.20 -0.37
N PRO A 626 -25.95 29.55 -0.54
CA PRO A 626 -25.62 28.37 0.25
C PRO A 626 -25.60 28.73 1.73
N THR A 627 -26.18 27.88 2.57
CA THR A 627 -26.12 27.99 4.02
C THR A 627 -24.97 27.14 4.57
N GLY A 628 -24.39 27.55 5.70
CA GLY A 628 -23.30 26.83 6.36
C GLY A 628 -21.92 27.40 6.05
N SER A 629 -20.87 26.60 6.31
CA SER A 629 -19.49 27.03 6.09
C SER A 629 -19.06 26.92 4.63
N VAL A 630 -18.02 27.67 4.24
CA VAL A 630 -17.43 27.57 2.89
C VAL A 630 -16.99 26.14 2.58
N PHE A 631 -16.47 25.41 3.57
CA PHE A 631 -16.15 23.99 3.45
C PHE A 631 -17.38 23.17 3.03
N GLN A 632 -18.51 23.32 3.71
CA GLN A 632 -19.73 22.57 3.40
C GLN A 632 -20.25 22.90 1.99
N ALA A 633 -20.17 24.16 1.58
CA ALA A 633 -20.57 24.60 0.24
C ALA A 633 -19.64 24.09 -0.88
N LEU A 634 -18.35 23.90 -0.60
CA LEU A 634 -17.42 23.25 -1.52
C LEU A 634 -17.65 21.72 -1.57
N GLN A 635 -17.89 21.10 -0.41
CA GLN A 635 -18.15 19.67 -0.23
C GLN A 635 -19.45 19.21 -0.91
N ASN A 636 -20.53 19.99 -0.81
CA ASN A 636 -21.79 19.69 -1.49
C ASN A 636 -21.84 20.20 -2.95
N HIS A 637 -20.78 20.89 -3.37
CA HIS A 637 -20.62 21.48 -4.69
C HIS A 637 -21.58 22.62 -5.05
N SER A 638 -22.23 23.25 -4.06
CA SER A 638 -22.96 24.51 -4.22
C SER A 638 -22.02 25.65 -4.62
N ILE A 639 -20.77 25.61 -4.17
CA ILE A 639 -19.67 26.46 -4.68
C ILE A 639 -18.65 25.55 -5.35
N ARG A 640 -18.11 25.99 -6.49
CA ARG A 640 -17.06 25.27 -7.20
C ARG A 640 -15.99 26.25 -7.67
N ALA A 641 -14.73 25.97 -7.33
CA ALA A 641 -13.58 26.53 -8.03
C ALA A 641 -13.31 25.69 -9.30
N SER A 642 -13.56 26.23 -10.50
CA SER A 642 -13.62 25.47 -11.74
C SER A 642 -12.70 26.03 -12.83
N TRP A 643 -11.61 25.33 -13.13
CA TRP A 643 -10.76 25.61 -14.31
C TRP A 643 -11.60 25.78 -15.59
N LYS A 644 -12.61 24.94 -15.79
CA LYS A 644 -13.42 24.96 -17.02
C LYS A 644 -14.24 26.24 -17.15
N ARG A 645 -14.85 26.71 -16.05
CA ARG A 645 -15.80 27.84 -16.07
C ARG A 645 -15.13 29.18 -15.81
N GLU A 646 -14.21 29.23 -14.86
CA GLU A 646 -13.61 30.49 -14.39
C GLU A 646 -12.34 30.87 -15.17
N LEU A 647 -11.71 29.95 -15.89
CA LEU A 647 -10.47 30.24 -16.63
C LEU A 647 -10.56 29.84 -18.10
N ARG A 648 -10.76 28.55 -18.39
CA ARG A 648 -10.68 28.03 -19.75
C ARG A 648 -11.69 28.68 -20.70
N GLU A 649 -12.92 28.88 -20.24
CA GLU A 649 -13.97 29.48 -21.08
C GLU A 649 -13.72 30.98 -21.33
N PRO A 650 -13.45 31.82 -20.32
CA PRO A 650 -13.02 33.21 -20.56
C PRO A 650 -11.77 33.33 -21.44
N LEU A 651 -10.75 32.50 -21.23
CA LEU A 651 -9.54 32.51 -22.06
C LEU A 651 -9.85 32.15 -23.52
N ARG A 652 -10.76 31.21 -23.76
CA ARG A 652 -11.23 30.87 -25.13
C ARG A 652 -11.94 32.03 -25.81
N GLN A 653 -12.71 32.81 -25.05
CA GLN A 653 -13.39 33.99 -25.59
C GLN A 653 -12.38 35.10 -25.93
N MET A 654 -11.39 35.32 -25.07
CA MET A 654 -10.31 36.30 -25.29
C MET A 654 -9.45 35.95 -26.51
N PHE A 655 -9.05 34.68 -26.63
CA PHE A 655 -8.15 34.16 -27.66
C PHE A 655 -8.92 33.33 -28.71
N SER A 656 -9.96 33.94 -29.30
CA SER A 656 -10.78 33.30 -30.33
C SER A 656 -10.17 33.42 -31.74
N GLY A 657 -10.21 32.34 -32.51
CA GLY A 657 -9.66 32.27 -33.88
C GLY A 657 -8.45 31.33 -34.00
N SER A 658 -8.14 30.90 -35.22
CA SER A 658 -7.04 29.95 -35.52
C SER A 658 -5.66 30.50 -35.14
N THR A 659 -5.50 31.83 -35.19
CA THR A 659 -4.25 32.53 -34.86
C THR A 659 -3.79 32.29 -33.42
N TYR A 660 -4.71 32.26 -32.46
CA TYR A 660 -4.39 32.12 -31.03
C TYR A 660 -4.53 30.69 -30.51
N GLN A 661 -4.89 29.73 -31.36
CA GLN A 661 -5.05 28.32 -30.97
C GLN A 661 -3.82 27.75 -30.24
N PRO A 662 -2.56 28.05 -30.66
CA PRO A 662 -1.38 27.59 -29.92
C PRO A 662 -1.32 28.07 -28.46
N ILE A 663 -1.81 29.28 -28.15
CA ILE A 663 -1.90 29.81 -26.78
C ILE A 663 -2.86 28.95 -25.94
N LEU A 664 -4.04 28.64 -26.49
CA LEU A 664 -5.03 27.81 -25.80
C LEU A 664 -4.56 26.37 -25.59
N ASP A 665 -3.87 25.81 -26.59
CA ASP A 665 -3.26 24.48 -26.49
C ASP A 665 -2.19 24.46 -25.40
N GLN A 666 -1.36 25.50 -25.33
CA GLN A 666 -0.35 25.65 -24.28
C GLN A 666 -0.97 25.84 -22.89
N CYS A 667 -2.03 26.64 -22.74
CA CYS A 667 -2.79 26.74 -21.49
C CYS A 667 -3.34 25.38 -21.03
N ASN A 668 -3.86 24.57 -21.96
CA ASN A 668 -4.31 23.21 -21.64
C ASN A 668 -3.13 22.31 -21.26
N ALA A 669 -1.98 22.42 -21.95
CA ALA A 669 -0.78 21.66 -21.64
C ALA A 669 -0.25 22.00 -20.23
N VAL A 670 -0.19 23.29 -19.87
CA VAL A 670 0.16 23.76 -18.52
C VAL A 670 -0.82 23.18 -17.49
N HIS A 671 -2.12 23.26 -17.74
CA HIS A 671 -3.13 22.64 -16.87
C HIS A 671 -2.90 21.13 -16.69
N GLN A 672 -2.67 20.38 -17.78
CA GLN A 672 -2.42 18.94 -17.68
C GLN A 672 -1.11 18.64 -16.92
N GLY A 673 -0.08 19.45 -17.11
CA GLY A 673 1.19 19.32 -16.38
C GLY A 673 1.02 19.51 -14.88
N VAL A 674 0.36 20.60 -14.47
CA VAL A 674 0.11 20.89 -13.05
C VAL A 674 -0.89 19.92 -12.43
N LEU A 675 -1.92 19.49 -13.17
CA LEU A 675 -2.91 18.54 -12.67
C LEU A 675 -2.29 17.19 -12.28
N LYS A 676 -1.24 16.75 -12.99
CA LYS A 676 -0.51 15.50 -12.67
C LYS A 676 0.15 15.54 -11.29
N SER A 677 0.42 16.72 -10.74
CA SER A 677 0.99 16.88 -9.39
C SER A 677 -0.07 16.90 -8.29
N ARG A 678 -1.35 16.72 -8.61
CA ARG A 678 -2.44 16.79 -7.64
C ARG A 678 -2.51 15.51 -6.82
N VAL A 679 -2.45 15.67 -5.51
CA VAL A 679 -2.68 14.59 -4.54
C VAL A 679 -4.15 14.59 -4.13
N PHE A 680 -4.70 13.40 -3.90
CA PHE A 680 -6.00 13.22 -3.28
C PHE A 680 -6.02 11.96 -2.42
N VAL A 681 -6.90 11.97 -1.42
CA VAL A 681 -7.16 10.84 -0.52
C VAL A 681 -8.50 10.22 -0.90
N ALA A 682 -8.60 8.90 -0.90
CA ALA A 682 -9.84 8.15 -1.12
C ALA A 682 -10.00 7.11 -0.01
N LEU A 683 -11.21 6.94 0.49
CA LEU A 683 -11.55 6.02 1.57
C LEU A 683 -12.19 4.74 1.01
N HIS A 684 -11.87 3.62 1.64
CA HIS A 684 -12.28 2.30 1.24
C HIS A 684 -12.48 1.41 2.48
#